data_AF-A0A2V9YYL3-F1
#
_entry.id   AF-A0A2V9YYL3-F1
#
_cell.length_a   1.000
_cell.length_b   1.000
_cell.length_c   1.000
_cell.angle_alpha   90.00
_cell.angle_beta   90.00
_cell.angle_gamma   90.00
#
_symmetry.space_group_name_H-M   'P 1'
#
loop_
_entity.id
_entity.type
_entity.pdbx_description
1 polymer ?
#
loop_
_entity_poly.entity_id
_entity_poly.type
_entity_poly.pdbx_seq_one_letter_code
_entity_poly.pdbx_strand_id
1 'polypeptide(L)'
;MSFLSTYGLQSIGIRNSYGALGGRESLSLKSRARFRLGRSASRGTLSFTLVLLAIIQQGRAQIGGPQQPSFAPPAKAESTASSIPLLRRLKLNDSQPEFLPAGKDPENRLVSPFVKHVGLDQKQFWTAPLRLRWQDAKVLVPFAAFSGIVMANDATISRQVPDKPSEISRSKNISDYTAFSLIGAAGASYFMGLLARNEHLREAGFLAGEAALNSTAVAYLLKGATQRPRPLESGGNGQFFQTGLSFPSEHAAIAWSVASVIAHEYPGMLTKAAAYGLASAVTVTRVTGKQHFASDVVIGSALGWYFARQIYRAHHDSGLGGAEWGRVAEDSEDREAVRNPLHMGSPYVPLDSWVYPAVEKLATLDYIKTAFLALKPWTRIKTARLVIEAGENLDLDDNVPEDITNIQHQLEREFAYERGLLDGKSNLTARVESVYARGVSVSGPALIDSYHLGQTLSYDYGRPFRRGTNEQVGSSMWAAAGPFTIYVRGEFQHAASAPAFSDAVRNAFATRDLIPVAPAIPFAAVNRPHLIEGYAALNLGGWQIAAGKQSQEWAPGPGGSTLWSNNVDPVEMVRVTNSDLRFPILGPASLSLFLGSLTGRSYIRHPAIYGEKINFKPLLGLELGLARTVTLGGRGGDAFNFSNFIDSFFGHRAGGSVPGDTHTSMDWVFHVPKLRNYLVFYGELYADDDPLPIQNPGKNPYRPGIYLTRFPGMAKLDLHLEAVSTESPGFFNFGGTNHGNLNYWNQTYRDGYTNDGNLIGNSVGRMGRAIQAWFTYWASPTTTIQFAYKHSTVSADFIPGGGAWQDYQLRYDKYWKSGLYLKNQVQFENISHYPILFDSSRRNLTAIVEFGWAPERER
;
A
#
# COMPACT_ATOMS: atom_id res chain seq x y z
N MET A 1 41.95 13.16 -39.26
CA MET A 1 42.34 13.18 -40.69
C MET A 1 41.09 12.93 -41.52
N SER A 2 40.54 14.01 -42.06
CA SER A 2 40.07 14.19 -43.44
C SER A 2 39.22 13.16 -44.21
N PHE A 3 38.03 13.65 -44.61
CA PHE A 3 37.31 13.50 -45.90
C PHE A 3 36.40 12.27 -46.12
N LEU A 4 35.05 12.42 -46.21
CA LEU A 4 34.19 12.89 -47.34
C LEU A 4 34.08 11.84 -48.46
N SER A 5 32.92 11.29 -48.82
CA SER A 5 31.82 11.82 -49.67
C SER A 5 30.93 10.58 -50.02
N THR A 6 29.62 10.58 -50.32
CA THR A 6 28.87 11.41 -51.28
C THR A 6 27.36 11.19 -51.06
N TYR A 7 26.57 12.27 -51.09
CA TYR A 7 25.12 12.28 -51.33
C TYR A 7 24.86 12.57 -52.80
N GLY A 8 23.84 11.93 -53.39
CA GLY A 8 23.32 12.23 -54.73
C GLY A 8 21.79 12.34 -54.73
N LEU A 9 21.30 13.55 -55.01
CA LEU A 9 19.91 13.93 -55.30
C LEU A 9 19.80 14.18 -56.82
N GLN A 10 18.68 13.76 -57.45
CA GLN A 10 18.04 14.30 -58.68
C GLN A 10 17.03 13.24 -59.18
N SER A 11 15.88 13.51 -59.82
CA SER A 11 15.14 14.72 -60.19
C SER A 11 13.75 14.32 -60.73
N ILE A 12 12.86 15.30 -60.74
CA ILE A 12 11.48 15.38 -61.25
C ILE A 12 11.33 14.99 -62.74
N GLY A 13 10.16 14.44 -63.11
CA GLY A 13 9.62 14.40 -64.48
C GLY A 13 8.09 14.53 -64.49
N ILE A 14 7.56 15.48 -65.29
CA ILE A 14 6.12 15.81 -65.47
C ILE A 14 5.76 15.67 -66.96
N ARG A 15 4.46 15.41 -67.23
CA ARG A 15 3.64 15.53 -68.48
C ARG A 15 3.50 14.23 -69.30
N ASN A 16 2.38 13.88 -69.94
CA ASN A 16 1.03 14.43 -70.21
C ASN A 16 0.25 13.26 -70.92
N SER A 17 -1.07 13.03 -70.84
CA SER A 17 -2.13 13.64 -71.67
C SER A 17 -3.43 12.79 -71.72
N TYR A 18 -4.58 13.44 -71.52
CA TYR A 18 -5.90 13.36 -72.19
C TYR A 18 -6.74 12.07 -72.34
N GLY A 19 -7.99 12.19 -71.87
CA GLY A 19 -9.20 11.50 -72.34
C GLY A 19 -10.45 12.09 -71.67
N ALA A 20 -11.33 12.75 -72.43
CA ALA A 20 -12.42 13.61 -71.98
C ALA A 20 -13.83 12.97 -72.14
N LEU A 21 -14.85 13.75 -71.74
CA LEU A 21 -16.33 13.63 -71.87
C LEU A 21 -17.01 13.30 -70.54
N GLY A 22 -17.94 14.09 -69.97
CA GLY A 22 -18.74 15.19 -70.48
C GLY A 22 -20.20 14.93 -70.07
N GLY A 23 -20.73 15.72 -69.13
CA GLY A 23 -22.13 15.63 -68.69
C GLY A 23 -22.49 16.73 -67.69
N ARG A 24 -23.07 17.82 -68.20
CA ARG A 24 -23.73 18.88 -67.43
C ARG A 24 -25.11 18.41 -66.99
N GLU A 25 -25.51 18.73 -65.76
CA GLU A 25 -26.84 19.30 -65.51
C GLU A 25 -26.88 20.03 -64.15
N SER A 26 -27.54 21.19 -64.18
CA SER A 26 -27.81 22.10 -63.07
C SER A 26 -28.90 21.56 -62.13
N LEU A 27 -28.86 21.89 -60.84
CA LEU A 27 -29.97 22.58 -60.14
C LEU A 27 -29.71 22.79 -58.64
N SER A 28 -30.41 23.82 -58.17
CA SER A 28 -30.40 24.50 -56.88
C SER A 28 -31.10 23.72 -55.74
N LEU A 29 -30.96 24.28 -54.53
CA LEU A 29 -31.83 24.22 -53.34
C LEU A 29 -31.51 23.22 -52.20
N LYS A 30 -31.10 23.86 -51.09
CA LYS A 30 -31.53 23.65 -49.69
C LYS A 30 -32.34 22.38 -49.42
N SER A 31 -31.80 21.48 -48.59
CA SER A 31 -32.64 20.67 -47.71
C SER A 31 -31.97 20.39 -46.36
N ARG A 32 -32.78 20.57 -45.32
CA ARG A 32 -32.50 20.34 -43.90
C ARG A 32 -32.26 18.85 -43.66
N ALA A 33 -31.09 18.47 -43.14
CA ALA A 33 -30.91 17.17 -42.52
C ALA A 33 -31.38 17.24 -41.05
N ARG A 34 -32.57 16.69 -40.79
CA ARG A 34 -33.10 16.45 -39.45
C ARG A 34 -32.33 15.30 -38.81
N PHE A 35 -31.63 15.55 -37.72
CA PHE A 35 -31.11 14.51 -36.82
C PHE A 35 -32.31 13.82 -36.13
N ARG A 36 -32.60 12.56 -36.49
CA ARG A 36 -33.47 11.68 -35.71
C ARG A 36 -32.61 11.00 -34.63
N LEU A 37 -32.71 11.47 -33.38
CA LEU A 37 -32.29 10.66 -32.23
C LEU A 37 -33.22 9.45 -32.14
N GLY A 38 -32.65 8.25 -32.29
CA GLY A 38 -33.33 7.00 -31.94
C GLY A 38 -33.59 6.98 -30.44
N ARG A 39 -34.87 6.95 -30.06
CA ARG A 39 -35.32 6.69 -28.69
C ARG A 39 -35.08 5.21 -28.37
N SER A 40 -34.01 4.89 -27.67
CA SER A 40 -33.93 3.69 -26.82
C SER A 40 -32.73 3.78 -25.86
N ALA A 41 -32.81 4.65 -24.85
CA ALA A 41 -32.00 4.60 -23.63
C ALA A 41 -32.48 5.69 -22.66
N SER A 42 -33.64 5.52 -22.01
CA SER A 42 -34.10 6.52 -21.02
C SER A 42 -34.96 5.96 -19.89
N ARG A 43 -34.75 4.70 -19.48
CA ARG A 43 -35.45 4.13 -18.31
C ARG A 43 -34.54 3.67 -17.17
N GLY A 44 -33.22 3.53 -17.39
CA GLY A 44 -32.27 3.22 -16.31
C GLY A 44 -31.75 4.44 -15.55
N THR A 45 -31.59 5.58 -16.24
CA THR A 45 -30.94 6.78 -15.68
C THR A 45 -31.83 7.56 -14.72
N LEU A 46 -33.16 7.59 -14.95
CA LEU A 46 -34.10 8.32 -14.08
C LEU A 46 -34.39 7.59 -12.75
N SER A 47 -34.38 6.26 -12.74
CA SER A 47 -34.61 5.48 -11.51
C SER A 47 -33.44 5.58 -10.52
N PHE A 48 -32.22 5.78 -11.03
CA PHE A 48 -31.01 5.93 -10.20
C PHE A 48 -30.87 7.33 -9.60
N THR A 49 -31.31 8.39 -10.30
CA THR A 49 -31.32 9.76 -9.74
C THR A 49 -32.32 9.89 -8.59
N LEU A 50 -33.43 9.15 -8.62
CA LEU A 50 -34.43 9.13 -7.54
C LEU A 50 -33.93 8.39 -6.28
N VAL A 51 -33.11 7.34 -6.44
CA VAL A 51 -32.46 6.66 -5.30
C VAL A 51 -31.41 7.54 -4.64
N LEU A 52 -30.64 8.30 -5.45
CA LEU A 52 -29.65 9.25 -4.94
C LEU A 52 -30.32 10.43 -4.19
N LEU A 53 -31.47 10.93 -4.68
CA LEU A 53 -32.28 11.95 -4.01
C LEU A 53 -32.96 11.43 -2.73
N ALA A 54 -33.37 10.16 -2.69
CA ALA A 54 -33.94 9.54 -1.48
C ALA A 54 -32.90 9.36 -0.37
N ILE A 55 -31.65 9.02 -0.70
CA ILE A 55 -30.54 8.90 0.26
C ILE A 55 -30.14 10.28 0.80
N ILE A 56 -30.13 11.32 -0.06
CA ILE A 56 -29.86 12.70 0.36
C ILE A 56 -31.00 13.29 1.21
N GLN A 57 -32.27 12.92 0.95
CA GLN A 57 -33.40 13.35 1.77
C GLN A 57 -33.48 12.63 3.12
N GLN A 58 -33.12 11.35 3.21
CA GLN A 58 -33.10 10.64 4.50
C GLN A 58 -31.97 11.11 5.44
N GLY A 59 -30.87 11.65 4.89
CA GLY A 59 -29.82 12.31 5.67
C GLY A 59 -30.15 13.71 6.21
N ARG A 60 -31.32 14.29 5.83
CA ARG A 60 -31.78 15.61 6.32
C ARG A 60 -33.00 15.53 7.26
N ALA A 61 -33.55 14.35 7.52
CA ALA A 61 -34.76 14.17 8.32
C ALA A 61 -34.49 13.66 9.75
N GLN A 62 -33.55 14.28 10.48
CA GLN A 62 -33.44 14.14 11.96
C GLN A 62 -32.92 15.42 12.64
N ILE A 63 -33.40 16.59 12.22
CA ILE A 63 -33.36 17.80 13.04
C ILE A 63 -34.77 18.40 13.03
N GLY A 64 -35.55 18.05 14.04
CA GLY A 64 -36.90 18.57 14.25
C GLY A 64 -36.96 19.40 15.53
N GLY A 65 -37.31 20.67 15.37
CA GLY A 65 -37.88 21.53 16.41
C GLY A 65 -38.46 22.79 15.76
N PRO A 66 -39.34 23.58 16.41
CA PRO A 66 -40.07 23.37 17.67
C PRO A 66 -41.61 23.58 17.53
N GLN A 67 -42.44 23.09 18.45
CA GLN A 67 -43.81 23.62 18.68
C GLN A 67 -44.18 23.63 20.17
N GLN A 68 -44.66 24.78 20.64
CA GLN A 68 -45.23 25.07 21.96
C GLN A 68 -46.65 24.50 22.12
N PRO A 69 -47.10 24.32 23.37
CA PRO A 69 -48.43 24.80 23.76
C PRO A 69 -48.42 25.72 25.00
N SER A 70 -49.32 26.69 24.99
CA SER A 70 -49.51 27.77 25.98
C SER A 70 -50.36 27.34 27.19
N PHE A 71 -50.07 27.86 28.38
CA PHE A 71 -51.06 28.23 29.41
C PHE A 71 -50.55 29.42 30.25
N ALA A 72 -51.48 30.26 30.73
CA ALA A 72 -51.36 31.66 31.17
C ALA A 72 -50.95 31.87 32.67
N PRO A 73 -50.67 33.12 33.11
CA PRO A 73 -49.87 33.45 34.32
C PRO A 73 -50.70 33.85 35.56
N PRO A 74 -50.10 33.83 36.76
CA PRO A 74 -49.80 35.09 37.50
C PRO A 74 -48.51 34.96 38.36
N ALA A 75 -47.98 35.91 39.14
CA ALA A 75 -47.78 37.36 39.12
C ALA A 75 -46.76 37.68 40.25
N LYS A 76 -45.87 38.65 40.02
CA LYS A 76 -45.13 39.57 40.95
C LYS A 76 -44.28 39.08 42.16
N ALA A 77 -43.07 39.67 42.18
CA ALA A 77 -42.24 40.14 43.32
C ALA A 77 -41.63 39.05 44.24
N GLU A 78 -40.43 39.15 44.82
CA GLU A 78 -39.63 40.32 45.20
C GLU A 78 -38.18 39.85 45.51
N SER A 79 -37.24 40.79 45.55
CA SER A 79 -35.85 40.60 45.95
C SER A 79 -35.70 40.33 47.46
N THR A 80 -34.80 39.43 47.86
CA THR A 80 -34.01 39.61 49.10
C THR A 80 -32.71 38.81 49.07
N ALA A 81 -31.63 39.50 49.46
CA ALA A 81 -30.28 38.99 49.56
C ALA A 81 -30.00 38.24 50.88
N SER A 82 -28.96 37.38 50.82
CA SER A 82 -28.21 36.75 51.93
C SER A 82 -28.97 35.64 52.69
N SER A 83 -28.47 34.40 52.88
CA SER A 83 -27.16 33.99 53.39
C SER A 83 -27.16 32.45 53.64
N ILE A 84 -25.96 31.87 53.85
CA ILE A 84 -25.66 30.55 54.47
C ILE A 84 -25.69 29.32 53.48
N PRO A 85 -24.81 28.31 53.61
CA PRO A 85 -23.34 28.29 53.50
C PRO A 85 -22.83 27.15 52.58
N LEU A 86 -21.54 27.20 52.24
CA LEU A 86 -20.67 26.06 51.85
C LEU A 86 -21.32 24.87 51.12
N LEU A 87 -21.10 24.84 49.80
CA LEU A 87 -20.98 23.62 49.01
C LEU A 87 -19.94 22.69 49.68
N ARG A 88 -20.42 21.82 50.58
CA ARG A 88 -19.75 20.58 50.93
C ARG A 88 -19.62 19.81 49.63
N ARG A 89 -18.43 19.89 49.01
CA ARG A 89 -17.97 18.94 47.98
C ARG A 89 -18.46 17.57 48.42
N LEU A 90 -19.46 17.06 47.72
CA LEU A 90 -19.72 15.63 47.67
C LEU A 90 -18.45 15.04 47.06
N LYS A 91 -17.51 14.67 47.93
CA LYS A 91 -16.50 13.65 47.64
C LYS A 91 -17.30 12.39 47.29
N LEU A 92 -17.70 12.30 46.03
CA LEU A 92 -17.88 11.01 45.37
C LEU A 92 -16.52 10.33 45.53
N ASN A 93 -16.52 9.26 46.31
CA ASN A 93 -15.34 8.42 46.52
C ASN A 93 -14.76 8.07 45.16
N ASP A 94 -13.64 8.70 44.86
CA ASP A 94 -12.77 8.40 43.74
C ASP A 94 -11.99 7.13 44.12
N SER A 95 -12.70 6.02 44.34
CA SER A 95 -12.08 4.72 44.53
C SER A 95 -11.65 4.22 43.15
N GLN A 96 -10.50 4.74 42.72
CA GLN A 96 -9.66 4.23 41.65
C GLN A 96 -9.59 2.69 41.74
N PRO A 97 -9.84 1.92 40.67
CA PRO A 97 -9.35 0.56 40.64
C PRO A 97 -7.82 0.63 40.52
N GLU A 98 -7.11 0.55 41.65
CA GLU A 98 -5.66 0.36 41.65
C GLU A 98 -5.32 -0.93 40.90
N PHE A 99 -4.88 -0.81 39.64
CA PHE A 99 -3.78 -1.66 39.18
C PHE A 99 -2.63 -1.47 40.19
N LEU A 100 -1.96 -2.54 40.62
CA LEU A 100 -0.82 -2.40 41.56
C LEU A 100 0.11 -1.28 41.08
N PRO A 101 0.30 -0.19 41.85
CA PRO A 101 1.33 0.80 41.59
C PRO A 101 2.67 0.14 41.27
N ALA A 102 3.46 0.78 40.39
CA ALA A 102 4.75 0.25 40.00
C ALA A 102 5.62 -0.01 41.24
N GLY A 103 6.18 -1.21 41.36
CA GLY A 103 7.05 -1.60 42.48
C GLY A 103 6.35 -1.75 43.85
N LYS A 104 5.02 -1.94 43.91
CA LYS A 104 4.29 -2.02 45.19
C LYS A 104 4.55 -3.30 45.99
N ASP A 105 5.12 -4.35 45.38
CA ASP A 105 5.42 -5.63 46.07
C ASP A 105 6.53 -6.44 45.34
N PRO A 106 7.82 -6.04 45.38
CA PRO A 106 8.92 -6.75 44.72
C PRO A 106 9.36 -8.01 45.48
N GLU A 107 8.50 -8.63 46.29
CA GLU A 107 8.82 -9.84 47.07
C GLU A 107 8.97 -11.09 46.16
N ASN A 108 9.99 -11.07 45.29
CA ASN A 108 10.32 -12.09 44.29
C ASN A 108 10.90 -13.36 44.93
N ARG A 109 10.08 -14.04 45.75
CA ARG A 109 10.42 -15.22 46.54
C ARG A 109 9.46 -16.37 46.22
N LEU A 110 10.01 -17.57 46.17
CA LEU A 110 9.24 -18.80 45.96
C LEU A 110 8.32 -19.08 47.16
N VAL A 111 7.30 -19.93 46.92
CA VAL A 111 6.29 -20.38 47.90
C VAL A 111 5.18 -19.35 48.15
N SER A 112 5.12 -18.70 49.32
CA SER A 112 3.93 -17.93 49.73
C SER A 112 3.75 -16.63 48.93
N PRO A 113 4.80 -15.82 48.67
CA PRO A 113 4.66 -14.61 47.86
C PRO A 113 4.29 -14.93 46.41
N PHE A 114 4.99 -15.88 45.79
CA PHE A 114 4.68 -16.36 44.44
C PHE A 114 3.22 -16.81 44.24
N VAL A 115 2.68 -17.65 45.14
CA VAL A 115 1.28 -18.12 45.03
C VAL A 115 0.29 -16.96 45.19
N LYS A 116 0.60 -16.01 46.07
CA LYS A 116 -0.21 -14.79 46.26
C LYS A 116 -0.17 -13.92 45.00
N HIS A 117 1.00 -13.70 44.40
CA HIS A 117 1.19 -12.93 43.17
C HIS A 117 0.38 -13.53 42.02
N VAL A 118 0.57 -14.82 41.71
CA VAL A 118 -0.21 -15.53 40.69
C VAL A 118 -1.71 -15.43 40.92
N GLY A 119 -2.17 -15.60 42.17
CA GLY A 119 -3.60 -15.48 42.50
C GLY A 119 -4.17 -14.08 42.27
N LEU A 120 -3.41 -13.03 42.62
CA LEU A 120 -3.81 -11.64 42.40
C LEU A 120 -3.80 -11.26 40.92
N ASP A 121 -2.79 -11.70 40.16
CA ASP A 121 -2.68 -11.46 38.73
C ASP A 121 -3.82 -12.12 37.95
N GLN A 122 -4.17 -13.37 38.28
CA GLN A 122 -5.31 -14.06 37.69
C GLN A 122 -6.62 -13.32 38.02
N LYS A 123 -6.84 -12.95 39.29
CA LYS A 123 -8.03 -12.17 39.69
C LYS A 123 -8.11 -10.86 38.91
N GLN A 124 -6.99 -10.16 38.73
CA GLN A 124 -6.92 -8.92 37.99
C GLN A 124 -7.27 -9.14 36.51
N PHE A 125 -6.67 -10.14 35.86
CA PHE A 125 -6.94 -10.47 34.46
C PHE A 125 -8.42 -10.78 34.22
N TRP A 126 -9.04 -11.66 35.01
CA TRP A 126 -10.43 -12.08 34.82
C TRP A 126 -11.45 -10.99 35.18
N THR A 127 -11.09 -10.05 36.06
CA THR A 127 -11.96 -8.91 36.41
C THR A 127 -11.69 -7.67 35.55
N ALA A 128 -10.63 -7.65 34.73
CA ALA A 128 -10.27 -6.52 33.89
C ALA A 128 -11.36 -6.12 32.88
N PRO A 129 -12.06 -7.04 32.17
CA PRO A 129 -13.12 -6.67 31.24
C PRO A 129 -14.28 -5.92 31.89
N LEU A 130 -14.59 -6.21 33.17
CA LEU A 130 -15.64 -5.53 33.93
C LEU A 130 -15.22 -4.15 34.42
N ARG A 131 -13.93 -3.82 34.30
CA ARG A 131 -13.32 -2.57 34.74
C ARG A 131 -12.78 -1.74 33.57
N LEU A 132 -13.07 -2.15 32.33
CA LEU A 132 -12.60 -1.51 31.12
C LEU A 132 -13.15 -0.08 31.03
N ARG A 133 -12.26 0.92 30.98
CA ARG A 133 -12.68 2.31 30.74
C ARG A 133 -12.73 2.58 29.23
N TRP A 134 -13.49 3.59 28.84
CA TRP A 134 -13.53 4.08 27.46
C TRP A 134 -12.15 4.48 26.91
N GLN A 135 -11.19 4.85 27.77
CA GLN A 135 -9.81 5.13 27.38
C GLN A 135 -9.02 3.85 27.03
N ASP A 136 -9.23 2.74 27.74
CA ASP A 136 -8.58 1.45 27.46
C ASP A 136 -9.16 0.78 26.20
N ALA A 137 -10.44 1.03 25.89
CA ALA A 137 -11.09 0.56 24.67
C ALA A 137 -10.40 1.06 23.39
N LYS A 138 -9.72 2.21 23.44
CA LYS A 138 -9.04 2.82 22.28
C LYS A 138 -7.84 2.02 21.77
N VAL A 139 -7.20 1.22 22.64
CA VAL A 139 -6.10 0.30 22.28
C VAL A 139 -6.63 -1.10 21.99
N LEU A 140 -7.66 -1.53 22.73
CA LEU A 140 -8.21 -2.89 22.61
C LEU A 140 -9.05 -3.08 21.34
N VAL A 141 -9.81 -2.07 20.90
CA VAL A 141 -10.67 -2.17 19.71
C VAL A 141 -9.86 -2.40 18.42
N PRO A 142 -8.80 -1.65 18.09
CA PRO A 142 -7.98 -1.93 16.92
C PRO A 142 -7.31 -3.31 16.97
N PHE A 143 -6.82 -3.72 18.14
CA PHE A 143 -6.23 -5.04 18.33
C PHE A 143 -7.24 -6.18 18.14
N ALA A 144 -8.45 -6.01 18.69
CA ALA A 144 -9.56 -6.96 18.51
C ALA A 144 -10.01 -7.02 17.04
N ALA A 145 -10.08 -5.88 16.35
CA ALA A 145 -10.40 -5.81 14.92
C ALA A 145 -9.34 -6.53 14.08
N PHE A 146 -8.05 -6.26 14.32
CA PHE A 146 -6.94 -6.97 13.67
C PHE A 146 -7.01 -8.48 13.90
N SER A 147 -7.19 -8.90 15.15
CA SER A 147 -7.29 -10.33 15.49
C SER A 147 -8.50 -10.99 14.83
N GLY A 148 -9.63 -10.29 14.73
CA GLY A 148 -10.82 -10.74 14.01
C GLY A 148 -10.58 -10.91 12.51
N ILE A 149 -9.85 -10.00 11.87
CA ILE A 149 -9.45 -10.11 10.45
C ILE A 149 -8.56 -11.32 10.22
N VAL A 150 -7.53 -11.51 11.06
CA VAL A 150 -6.64 -12.68 10.97
C VAL A 150 -7.44 -13.97 11.16
N MET A 151 -8.34 -14.00 12.15
CA MET A 151 -9.18 -15.16 12.44
C MET A 151 -10.11 -15.52 11.27
N ALA A 152 -10.70 -14.52 10.61
CA ALA A 152 -11.53 -14.73 9.43
C ALA A 152 -10.76 -15.31 8.23
N ASN A 153 -9.44 -15.12 8.18
CA ASN A 153 -8.57 -15.57 7.08
C ASN A 153 -7.72 -16.80 7.42
N ASP A 154 -7.85 -17.36 8.62
CA ASP A 154 -7.03 -18.49 9.10
C ASP A 154 -7.04 -19.70 8.15
N ALA A 155 -8.20 -20.01 7.56
CA ALA A 155 -8.31 -21.13 6.64
C ALA A 155 -7.53 -20.89 5.34
N THR A 156 -7.56 -19.66 4.84
CA THR A 156 -6.80 -19.26 3.65
C THR A 156 -5.30 -19.30 3.93
N ILE A 157 -4.86 -18.72 5.05
CA ILE A 157 -3.46 -18.70 5.47
C ILE A 157 -2.94 -20.14 5.66
N SER A 158 -3.71 -21.00 6.34
CA SER A 158 -3.32 -22.39 6.59
C SER A 158 -3.17 -23.22 5.31
N ARG A 159 -3.89 -22.89 4.23
CA ARG A 159 -3.81 -23.58 2.93
C ARG A 159 -2.63 -23.12 2.07
N GLN A 160 -2.05 -21.96 2.38
CA GLN A 160 -0.85 -21.45 1.72
C GLN A 160 0.44 -22.04 2.32
N VAL A 161 0.39 -22.48 3.59
CA VAL A 161 1.51 -23.15 4.25
C VAL A 161 1.78 -24.52 3.60
N PRO A 162 3.03 -24.83 3.20
CA PRO A 162 3.39 -26.12 2.62
C PRO A 162 3.00 -27.34 3.49
N ASP A 163 2.56 -28.41 2.82
CA ASP A 163 2.10 -29.65 3.48
C ASP A 163 3.18 -30.76 3.57
N LYS A 164 4.44 -30.43 3.27
CA LYS A 164 5.50 -31.45 3.27
C LYS A 164 5.81 -31.92 4.70
N PRO A 165 5.78 -33.23 5.00
CA PRO A 165 6.00 -33.74 6.36
C PRO A 165 7.34 -33.31 6.98
N SER A 166 8.41 -33.23 6.18
CA SER A 166 9.74 -32.79 6.65
C SER A 166 9.79 -31.31 7.03
N GLU A 167 9.12 -30.44 6.28
CA GLU A 167 9.05 -29.00 6.55
C GLU A 167 8.17 -28.70 7.78
N ILE A 168 7.06 -29.44 7.92
CA ILE A 168 6.18 -29.39 9.10
C ILE A 168 6.94 -29.84 10.35
N SER A 169 7.62 -31.00 10.28
CA SER A 169 8.40 -31.55 11.39
C SER A 169 9.54 -30.61 11.81
N ARG A 170 10.27 -30.04 10.85
CA ARG A 170 11.32 -29.06 11.12
C ARG A 170 10.77 -27.81 11.83
N SER A 171 9.67 -27.25 11.35
CA SER A 171 9.04 -26.08 11.96
C SER A 171 8.57 -26.39 13.38
N LYS A 172 7.93 -27.54 13.59
CA LYS A 172 7.52 -28.02 14.91
C LYS A 172 8.73 -28.12 15.86
N ASN A 173 9.81 -28.77 15.45
CA ASN A 173 11.01 -28.94 16.26
C ASN A 173 11.67 -27.61 16.62
N ILE A 174 11.80 -26.68 15.65
CA ILE A 174 12.32 -25.32 15.93
C ILE A 174 11.46 -24.66 17.00
N SER A 175 10.14 -24.65 16.81
CA SER A 175 9.22 -24.01 17.74
C SER A 175 9.22 -24.65 19.13
N ASP A 176 9.39 -25.98 19.23
CA ASP A 176 9.45 -26.72 20.50
C ASP A 176 10.76 -26.40 21.21
N TYR A 177 11.90 -26.63 20.55
CA TYR A 177 13.21 -26.39 21.15
C TYR A 177 13.41 -24.94 21.56
N THR A 178 13.05 -23.97 20.73
CA THR A 178 13.21 -22.55 21.09
C THR A 178 12.33 -22.17 22.30
N ALA A 179 11.08 -22.63 22.36
CA ALA A 179 10.23 -22.36 23.52
C ALA A 179 10.77 -23.02 24.81
N PHE A 180 11.20 -24.29 24.73
CA PHE A 180 11.82 -24.96 25.87
C PHE A 180 13.14 -24.32 26.28
N SER A 181 13.94 -23.83 25.33
CA SER A 181 15.15 -23.06 25.62
C SER A 181 14.85 -21.73 26.32
N LEU A 182 13.76 -21.04 25.98
CA LEU A 182 13.33 -19.82 26.68
C LEU A 182 12.91 -20.12 28.13
N ILE A 183 12.15 -21.19 28.36
CA ILE A 183 11.79 -21.65 29.71
C ILE A 183 13.06 -22.02 30.48
N GLY A 184 13.95 -22.80 29.86
CA GLY A 184 15.22 -23.21 30.43
C GLY A 184 16.12 -22.03 30.77
N ALA A 185 16.16 -21.01 29.91
CA ALA A 185 16.89 -19.78 30.14
C ALA A 185 16.31 -18.98 31.31
N ALA A 186 14.99 -18.84 31.41
CA ALA A 186 14.35 -18.17 32.56
C ALA A 186 14.69 -18.88 33.88
N GLY A 187 14.56 -20.22 33.91
CA GLY A 187 14.94 -21.02 35.07
C GLY A 187 16.43 -20.93 35.39
N ALA A 188 17.30 -21.02 34.38
CA ALA A 188 18.74 -20.89 34.55
C ALA A 188 19.15 -19.52 35.07
N SER A 189 18.54 -18.43 34.58
CA SER A 189 18.77 -17.07 35.09
C SER A 189 18.42 -16.96 36.57
N TYR A 190 17.30 -17.55 37.01
CA TYR A 190 16.94 -17.59 38.42
C TYR A 190 18.00 -18.32 39.27
N PHE A 191 18.36 -19.56 38.89
CA PHE A 191 19.33 -20.36 39.65
C PHE A 191 20.75 -19.79 39.60
N MET A 192 21.21 -19.31 38.45
CA MET A 192 22.52 -18.67 38.30
C MET A 192 22.58 -17.35 39.05
N GLY A 193 21.50 -16.57 39.07
CA GLY A 193 21.38 -15.37 39.89
C GLY A 193 21.53 -15.68 41.38
N LEU A 194 20.94 -16.78 41.87
CA LEU A 194 21.15 -17.27 43.24
C LEU A 194 22.60 -17.67 43.52
N LEU A 195 23.22 -18.45 42.64
CA LEU A 195 24.59 -18.94 42.80
C LEU A 195 25.62 -17.81 42.73
N ALA A 196 25.46 -16.89 41.77
CA ALA A 196 26.36 -15.76 41.54
C ALA A 196 26.05 -14.55 42.44
N ARG A 197 25.03 -14.63 43.30
CA ARG A 197 24.50 -13.50 44.09
C ARG A 197 24.20 -12.27 43.23
N ASN A 198 23.72 -12.49 42.00
CA ASN A 198 23.30 -11.46 41.07
C ASN A 198 21.78 -11.30 41.16
N GLU A 199 21.34 -10.26 41.88
CA GLU A 199 19.92 -10.03 42.15
C GLU A 199 19.14 -9.67 40.89
N HIS A 200 19.74 -8.91 39.98
CA HIS A 200 19.13 -8.51 38.71
C HIS A 200 18.86 -9.72 37.80
N LEU A 201 19.84 -10.63 37.68
CA LEU A 201 19.66 -11.87 36.91
C LEU A 201 18.65 -12.83 37.55
N ARG A 202 18.64 -12.89 38.89
CA ARG A 202 17.67 -13.68 39.66
C ARG A 202 16.25 -13.20 39.40
N GLU A 203 16.03 -11.89 39.48
CA GLU A 203 14.74 -11.26 39.23
C GLU A 203 14.25 -11.49 37.80
N ALA A 204 15.11 -11.28 36.81
CA ALA A 204 14.77 -11.54 35.41
C ALA A 204 14.22 -12.95 35.19
N GLY A 205 14.85 -13.96 35.80
CA GLY A 205 14.38 -15.34 35.76
C GLY A 205 13.05 -15.56 36.49
N PHE A 206 12.88 -14.94 37.66
CA PHE A 206 11.67 -15.06 38.47
C PHE A 206 10.45 -14.45 37.77
N LEU A 207 10.54 -13.18 37.34
CA LEU A 207 9.45 -12.47 36.67
C LEU A 207 9.08 -13.13 35.33
N ALA A 208 10.08 -13.64 34.57
CA ALA A 208 9.84 -14.36 33.34
C ALA A 208 9.08 -15.67 33.57
N GLY A 209 9.45 -16.42 34.63
CA GLY A 209 8.76 -17.64 35.04
C GLY A 209 7.32 -17.38 35.49
N GLU A 210 7.11 -16.35 36.32
CA GLU A 210 5.80 -15.94 36.80
C GLU A 210 4.87 -15.51 35.64
N ALA A 211 5.40 -14.73 34.68
CA ALA A 211 4.65 -14.33 33.49
C ALA A 211 4.30 -15.50 32.57
N ALA A 212 5.25 -16.42 32.36
CA ALA A 212 5.00 -17.62 31.58
C ALA A 212 3.94 -18.52 32.24
N LEU A 213 3.97 -18.67 33.57
CA LEU A 213 2.99 -19.49 34.30
C LEU A 213 1.59 -18.87 34.27
N ASN A 214 1.47 -17.57 34.53
CA ASN A 214 0.21 -16.85 34.47
C ASN A 214 -0.43 -16.88 33.07
N SER A 215 0.35 -16.65 32.02
CA SER A 215 -0.13 -16.70 30.64
C SER A 215 -0.52 -18.11 30.21
N THR A 216 0.23 -19.12 30.63
CA THR A 216 -0.07 -20.53 30.37
C THR A 216 -1.39 -20.95 31.01
N ALA A 217 -1.62 -20.57 32.28
CA ALA A 217 -2.87 -20.89 32.98
C ALA A 217 -4.10 -20.36 32.22
N VAL A 218 -4.06 -19.10 31.78
CA VAL A 218 -5.14 -18.52 30.97
C VAL A 218 -5.27 -19.20 29.60
N ALA A 219 -4.14 -19.49 28.93
CA ALA A 219 -4.17 -20.15 27.63
C ALA A 219 -4.86 -21.52 27.70
N TYR A 220 -4.57 -22.34 28.72
CA TYR A 220 -5.23 -23.63 28.92
C TYR A 220 -6.73 -23.52 29.24
N LEU A 221 -7.12 -22.54 30.05
CA LEU A 221 -8.54 -22.27 30.31
C LEU A 221 -9.28 -21.88 29.02
N LEU A 222 -8.71 -20.99 28.21
CA LEU A 222 -9.28 -20.59 26.93
C LEU A 222 -9.30 -21.72 25.92
N LYS A 223 -8.29 -22.60 25.89
CA LYS A 223 -8.32 -23.82 25.06
C LYS A 223 -9.48 -24.73 25.44
N GLY A 224 -9.68 -24.96 26.74
CA GLY A 224 -10.80 -25.75 27.24
C GLY A 224 -12.17 -25.14 26.89
N ALA A 225 -12.28 -23.81 26.91
CA ALA A 225 -13.52 -23.11 26.58
C ALA A 225 -13.81 -23.04 25.07
N THR A 226 -12.79 -22.78 24.25
CA THR A 226 -12.95 -22.54 22.81
C THR A 226 -12.88 -23.82 21.97
N GLN A 227 -12.25 -24.86 22.50
CA GLN A 227 -12.13 -26.21 21.93
C GLN A 227 -11.80 -26.23 20.42
N ARG A 228 -10.89 -25.36 19.99
CA ARG A 228 -10.51 -25.19 18.58
C ARG A 228 -9.56 -26.30 18.13
N PRO A 229 -9.86 -27.12 17.10
CA PRO A 229 -8.93 -28.10 16.53
C PRO A 229 -7.73 -27.44 15.88
N ARG A 230 -6.60 -28.16 15.82
CA ARG A 230 -5.42 -27.69 15.10
C ARG A 230 -5.66 -27.72 13.58
N PRO A 231 -4.87 -26.98 12.79
CA PRO A 231 -4.99 -27.02 11.34
C PRO A 231 -4.94 -28.44 10.73
N LEU A 232 -4.03 -29.29 11.21
CA LEU A 232 -3.91 -30.68 10.75
C LEU A 232 -5.09 -31.58 11.14
N GLU A 233 -5.79 -31.26 12.24
CA GLU A 233 -6.91 -32.06 12.76
C GLU A 233 -8.24 -31.74 12.05
N SER A 234 -8.37 -30.52 11.49
CA SER A 234 -9.62 -30.01 10.91
C SER A 234 -9.57 -29.73 9.40
N GLY A 235 -8.51 -30.18 8.72
CA GLY A 235 -8.30 -29.86 7.30
C GLY A 235 -8.10 -28.36 7.03
N GLY A 236 -7.64 -27.61 8.04
CA GLY A 236 -7.38 -26.17 7.95
C GLY A 236 -8.63 -25.28 8.00
N ASN A 237 -9.79 -25.76 8.45
CA ASN A 237 -11.04 -24.99 8.39
C ASN A 237 -11.25 -23.98 9.52
N GLY A 238 -10.44 -24.03 10.60
CA GLY A 238 -10.41 -22.98 11.63
C GLY A 238 -11.61 -22.91 12.57
N GLN A 239 -12.44 -23.96 12.62
CA GLN A 239 -13.68 -24.00 13.41
C GLN A 239 -13.43 -24.09 14.92
N PHE A 240 -14.39 -23.62 15.72
CA PHE A 240 -14.36 -23.65 17.19
C PHE A 240 -15.36 -24.68 17.74
N PHE A 241 -15.23 -25.05 19.02
CA PHE A 241 -16.16 -25.94 19.73
C PHE A 241 -16.25 -27.37 19.17
N GLN A 242 -15.12 -27.91 18.70
CA GLN A 242 -15.01 -29.19 17.99
C GLN A 242 -14.02 -30.15 18.69
N THR A 243 -13.81 -29.99 20.01
CA THR A 243 -12.92 -30.82 20.87
C THR A 243 -11.40 -30.70 20.67
N GLY A 244 -10.89 -29.56 20.19
CA GLY A 244 -9.45 -29.32 20.01
C GLY A 244 -8.78 -28.40 21.02
N LEU A 245 -7.44 -28.29 20.99
CA LEU A 245 -6.66 -27.47 21.93
C LEU A 245 -5.72 -26.47 21.22
N SER A 246 -6.18 -25.83 20.16
CA SER A 246 -5.38 -24.91 19.35
C SER A 246 -5.40 -23.47 19.87
N PHE A 247 -6.57 -22.90 20.20
CA PHE A 247 -6.69 -21.48 20.54
C PHE A 247 -6.67 -21.19 22.04
N PRO A 248 -5.90 -20.19 22.52
CA PRO A 248 -4.77 -19.53 21.85
C PRO A 248 -3.50 -20.40 21.92
N SER A 249 -2.43 -20.01 21.22
CA SER A 249 -1.16 -20.73 21.24
C SER A 249 -0.42 -20.56 22.57
N GLU A 250 -0.19 -21.68 23.27
CA GLU A 250 0.55 -21.70 24.53
C GLU A 250 2.04 -21.41 24.32
N HIS A 251 2.61 -21.89 23.23
CA HIS A 251 4.02 -21.66 22.89
C HIS A 251 4.30 -20.18 22.60
N ALA A 252 3.39 -19.51 21.89
CA ALA A 252 3.48 -18.07 21.67
C ALA A 252 3.34 -17.31 23.00
N ALA A 253 2.37 -17.68 23.85
CA ALA A 253 2.17 -17.03 25.15
C ALA A 253 3.41 -17.12 26.05
N ILE A 254 4.03 -18.30 26.16
CA ILE A 254 5.27 -18.48 26.94
C ILE A 254 6.41 -17.68 26.33
N ALA A 255 6.65 -17.81 25.02
CA ALA A 255 7.78 -17.18 24.37
C ALA A 255 7.72 -15.64 24.48
N TRP A 256 6.54 -15.06 24.24
CA TRP A 256 6.33 -13.63 24.38
C TRP A 256 6.35 -13.17 25.83
N SER A 257 5.97 -14.00 26.80
CA SER A 257 6.13 -13.68 28.23
C SER A 257 7.60 -13.51 28.60
N VAL A 258 8.41 -14.54 28.33
CA VAL A 258 9.83 -14.55 28.67
C VAL A 258 10.60 -13.46 27.93
N ALA A 259 10.37 -13.34 26.62
CA ALA A 259 11.04 -12.33 25.80
C ALA A 259 10.73 -10.90 26.25
N SER A 260 9.47 -10.62 26.60
CA SER A 260 9.00 -9.31 27.05
C SER A 260 9.66 -8.89 28.36
N VAL A 261 9.76 -9.80 29.34
CA VAL A 261 10.48 -9.55 30.61
C VAL A 261 11.96 -9.28 30.35
N ILE A 262 12.65 -10.15 29.61
CA ILE A 262 14.08 -9.99 29.31
C ILE A 262 14.36 -8.68 28.57
N ALA A 263 13.52 -8.32 27.59
CA ALA A 263 13.64 -7.10 26.81
C ALA A 263 13.54 -5.81 27.64
N HIS A 264 12.92 -5.86 28.82
CA HIS A 264 12.77 -4.73 29.71
C HIS A 264 13.75 -4.78 30.88
N GLU A 265 14.09 -5.96 31.39
CA GLU A 265 15.18 -6.07 32.37
C GLU A 265 16.54 -5.65 31.79
N TYR A 266 16.77 -5.96 30.52
CA TYR A 266 18.03 -5.66 29.83
C TYR A 266 17.75 -4.82 28.57
N PRO A 267 17.49 -3.50 28.70
CA PRO A 267 16.83 -2.70 27.66
C PRO A 267 17.66 -2.32 26.43
N GLY A 268 18.72 -3.05 26.08
CA GLY A 268 19.55 -2.79 24.90
C GLY A 268 18.87 -3.14 23.56
N MET A 269 19.20 -2.41 22.49
CA MET A 269 18.65 -2.65 21.15
C MET A 269 18.87 -4.10 20.67
N LEU A 270 20.08 -4.64 20.87
CA LEU A 270 20.41 -6.02 20.49
C LEU A 270 19.64 -7.04 21.33
N THR A 271 19.49 -6.80 22.63
CA THR A 271 18.73 -7.70 23.52
C THR A 271 17.25 -7.72 23.16
N LYS A 272 16.65 -6.55 22.90
CA LYS A 272 15.26 -6.44 22.44
C LYS A 272 15.07 -7.15 21.11
N ALA A 273 15.97 -6.91 20.14
CA ALA A 273 15.92 -7.57 18.83
C ALA A 273 16.06 -9.10 18.95
N ALA A 274 16.97 -9.59 19.79
CA ALA A 274 17.16 -11.03 20.02
C ALA A 274 15.95 -11.66 20.73
N ALA A 275 15.47 -11.06 21.81
CA ALA A 275 14.35 -11.57 22.60
C ALA A 275 13.07 -11.63 21.76
N TYR A 276 12.68 -10.52 21.13
CA TYR A 276 11.49 -10.48 20.27
C TYR A 276 11.68 -11.27 18.97
N GLY A 277 12.92 -11.38 18.47
CA GLY A 277 13.26 -12.23 17.32
C GLY A 277 13.02 -13.72 17.62
N LEU A 278 13.45 -14.21 18.78
CA LEU A 278 13.20 -15.58 19.22
C LEU A 278 11.71 -15.85 19.44
N ALA A 279 10.99 -14.93 20.10
CA ALA A 279 9.54 -15.04 20.27
C ALA A 279 8.79 -15.07 18.93
N SER A 280 9.22 -14.24 17.98
CA SER A 280 8.68 -14.22 16.61
C SER A 280 8.98 -15.52 15.87
N ALA A 281 10.20 -16.07 16.01
CA ALA A 281 10.57 -17.36 15.42
C ALA A 281 9.65 -18.48 15.92
N VAL A 282 9.38 -18.56 17.23
CA VAL A 282 8.41 -19.53 17.80
C VAL A 282 7.02 -19.32 17.19
N THR A 283 6.56 -18.07 17.13
CA THR A 283 5.22 -17.69 16.64
C THR A 283 5.02 -18.12 15.19
N VAL A 284 5.96 -17.78 14.31
CA VAL A 284 5.92 -18.13 12.87
C VAL A 284 6.00 -19.63 12.68
N THR A 285 6.92 -20.30 13.38
CA THR A 285 7.14 -21.75 13.20
C THR A 285 6.01 -22.61 13.74
N ARG A 286 5.17 -22.10 14.65
CA ARG A 286 3.91 -22.75 15.05
C ARG A 286 2.85 -22.74 13.95
N VAL A 287 2.81 -21.69 13.14
CA VAL A 287 1.91 -21.59 11.98
C VAL A 287 2.43 -22.44 10.83
N THR A 288 3.72 -22.34 10.49
CA THR A 288 4.31 -23.15 9.42
C THR A 288 4.38 -24.64 9.76
N GLY A 289 4.47 -24.99 11.05
CA GLY A 289 4.36 -26.35 11.56
C GLY A 289 2.93 -26.87 11.69
N LYS A 290 1.93 -26.10 11.23
CA LYS A 290 0.49 -26.40 11.29
C LYS A 290 0.00 -26.85 12.69
N GLN A 291 0.64 -26.34 13.74
CA GLN A 291 0.24 -26.60 15.14
C GLN A 291 -0.84 -25.62 15.58
N HIS A 292 -0.83 -24.41 15.01
CA HIS A 292 -1.74 -23.32 15.32
C HIS A 292 -2.11 -22.55 14.06
N PHE A 293 -3.31 -21.99 14.04
CA PHE A 293 -3.71 -20.96 13.09
C PHE A 293 -3.01 -19.62 13.38
N ALA A 294 -3.04 -18.69 12.42
CA ALA A 294 -2.40 -17.39 12.57
C ALA A 294 -3.03 -16.58 13.72
N SER A 295 -4.36 -16.63 13.88
CA SER A 295 -5.00 -15.94 15.00
C SER A 295 -4.68 -16.54 16.37
N ASP A 296 -4.46 -17.85 16.47
CA ASP A 296 -4.09 -18.51 17.73
C ASP A 296 -2.75 -17.96 18.24
N VAL A 297 -1.78 -17.77 17.34
CA VAL A 297 -0.45 -17.27 17.70
C VAL A 297 -0.44 -15.77 17.94
N VAL A 298 -1.27 -14.98 17.23
CA VAL A 298 -1.46 -13.54 17.51
C VAL A 298 -2.04 -13.33 18.91
N ILE A 299 -3.14 -14.02 19.26
CA ILE A 299 -3.76 -13.90 20.58
C ILE A 299 -2.85 -14.48 21.67
N GLY A 300 -2.17 -15.59 21.41
CA GLY A 300 -1.18 -16.15 22.33
C GLY A 300 -0.04 -15.17 22.62
N SER A 301 0.50 -14.53 21.59
CA SER A 301 1.58 -13.54 21.71
C SER A 301 1.15 -12.34 22.55
N ALA A 302 -0.05 -11.81 22.28
CA ALA A 302 -0.62 -10.69 23.04
C ALA A 302 -0.88 -11.05 24.51
N LEU A 303 -1.34 -12.28 24.78
CA LEU A 303 -1.54 -12.79 26.14
C LEU A 303 -0.21 -12.84 26.91
N GLY A 304 0.84 -13.36 26.27
CA GLY A 304 2.18 -13.42 26.88
C GLY A 304 2.76 -12.03 27.16
N TRP A 305 2.68 -11.14 26.18
CA TRP A 305 3.10 -9.75 26.33
C TRP A 305 2.33 -9.02 27.44
N TYR A 306 1.01 -9.25 27.54
CA TYR A 306 0.18 -8.67 28.61
C TYR A 306 0.67 -9.10 30.00
N PHE A 307 0.86 -10.40 30.22
CA PHE A 307 1.27 -10.88 31.55
C PHE A 307 2.67 -10.43 31.91
N ALA A 308 3.62 -10.50 30.97
CA ALA A 308 4.96 -9.95 31.18
C ALA A 308 4.90 -8.49 31.59
N ARG A 309 4.09 -7.68 30.89
CA ARG A 309 3.89 -6.27 31.25
C ARG A 309 3.31 -6.11 32.65
N GLN A 310 2.23 -6.80 33.00
CA GLN A 310 1.58 -6.59 34.30
C GLN A 310 2.50 -7.00 35.45
N ILE A 311 3.14 -8.16 35.34
CA ILE A 311 4.02 -8.71 36.36
C ILE A 311 5.28 -7.87 36.50
N TYR A 312 5.94 -7.52 35.38
CA TYR A 312 7.09 -6.63 35.42
C TYR A 312 6.73 -5.29 36.06
N ARG A 313 5.59 -4.70 35.71
CA ARG A 313 5.17 -3.43 36.33
C ARG A 313 4.91 -3.54 37.82
N ALA A 314 4.25 -4.61 38.25
CA ALA A 314 3.81 -4.76 39.63
C ALA A 314 4.96 -5.18 40.56
N HIS A 315 5.84 -6.07 40.09
CA HIS A 315 6.78 -6.83 40.93
C HIS A 315 8.26 -6.57 40.63
N HIS A 316 8.60 -5.75 39.62
CA HIS A 316 9.99 -5.36 39.37
C HIS A 316 10.53 -4.41 40.45
N ASP A 317 11.74 -4.70 40.93
CA ASP A 317 12.51 -3.85 41.82
C ASP A 317 13.27 -2.79 41.02
N SER A 318 12.74 -1.56 41.05
CA SER A 318 13.35 -0.39 40.41
C SER A 318 14.81 -0.11 40.84
N GLY A 319 15.26 -0.66 41.97
CA GLY A 319 16.64 -0.54 42.44
C GLY A 319 17.65 -1.38 41.66
N LEU A 320 17.20 -2.36 40.86
CA LEU A 320 18.06 -3.31 40.15
C LEU A 320 18.35 -2.94 38.68
N GLY A 321 17.81 -1.82 38.18
CA GLY A 321 18.02 -1.36 36.81
C GLY A 321 16.79 -1.59 35.92
N GLY A 322 16.97 -1.84 34.62
CA GLY A 322 15.85 -2.10 33.70
C GLY A 322 15.13 -0.85 33.20
N ALA A 323 14.15 -1.05 32.31
CA ALA A 323 13.32 0.03 31.76
C ALA A 323 11.94 0.04 32.40
N GLU A 324 11.47 1.20 32.86
CA GLU A 324 10.10 1.35 33.34
C GLU A 324 9.09 0.97 32.24
N TRP A 325 8.05 0.25 32.64
CA TRP A 325 6.95 -0.11 31.77
C TRP A 325 5.74 0.76 32.12
N GLY A 326 5.31 1.68 31.23
CA GLY A 326 4.25 2.68 31.49
C GLY A 326 2.82 2.11 31.62
N ARG A 327 1.79 2.91 32.01
CA ARG A 327 0.35 2.50 31.97
C ARG A 327 -0.16 2.54 30.52
N VAL A 328 -1.03 1.59 30.13
CA VAL A 328 -1.60 1.51 28.75
C VAL A 328 -2.30 2.83 28.36
N ALA A 329 -2.88 3.52 29.35
CA ALA A 329 -3.63 4.75 29.18
C ALA A 329 -2.88 6.04 29.59
N GLU A 330 -1.91 6.02 30.53
CA GLU A 330 -1.22 7.28 30.94
C GLU A 330 -0.18 7.76 29.94
N ASP A 331 0.33 6.90 29.05
CA ASP A 331 1.12 7.37 27.89
C ASP A 331 0.27 8.24 26.93
N SER A 332 -1.04 8.32 27.16
CA SER A 332 -1.98 9.10 26.35
C SER A 332 -2.51 10.39 26.99
N GLU A 333 -2.25 10.70 28.26
CA GLU A 333 -2.77 11.95 28.86
C GLU A 333 -1.81 12.66 29.84
N ASP A 334 -0.94 11.99 30.61
CA ASP A 334 -0.23 12.64 31.74
C ASP A 334 1.29 12.50 31.69
N ARG A 335 1.94 13.10 30.69
CA ARG A 335 3.22 13.81 30.82
C ARG A 335 3.28 14.86 29.70
N GLU A 336 3.75 16.06 30.00
CA GLU A 336 4.27 17.05 29.04
C GLU A 336 5.50 16.52 28.25
N ALA A 337 5.56 15.23 27.96
CA ALA A 337 6.53 14.65 27.05
C ALA A 337 6.01 14.89 25.64
N VAL A 338 6.70 15.77 24.90
CA VAL A 338 6.55 15.93 23.44
C VAL A 338 6.49 14.54 22.82
N ARG A 339 5.30 14.12 22.35
CA ARG A 339 5.14 12.77 21.79
C ARG A 339 5.95 12.70 20.52
N ASN A 340 6.88 11.76 20.46
CA ASN A 340 7.78 11.64 19.33
C ASN A 340 7.02 11.06 18.11
N PRO A 341 6.84 11.83 17.01
CA PRO A 341 6.12 11.37 15.82
C PRO A 341 6.78 10.17 15.13
N LEU A 342 8.06 9.90 15.41
CA LEU A 342 8.78 8.72 14.90
C LEU A 342 8.21 7.39 15.42
N HIS A 343 7.36 7.42 16.46
CA HIS A 343 6.68 6.24 17.00
C HIS A 343 5.17 6.27 16.77
N MET A 344 4.68 7.13 15.88
CA MET A 344 3.26 7.23 15.54
C MET A 344 2.97 6.51 14.22
N GLY A 345 1.98 5.63 14.23
CA GLY A 345 1.43 5.05 13.01
C GLY A 345 0.81 6.14 12.14
N SER A 346 1.03 6.03 10.83
CA SER A 346 0.47 6.89 9.79
C SER A 346 0.07 6.06 8.58
N PRO A 347 -1.09 6.29 7.95
CA PRO A 347 -1.40 5.65 6.69
C PRO A 347 -0.53 6.25 5.57
N TYR A 348 -0.51 5.57 4.43
CA TYR A 348 0.11 6.04 3.19
C TYR A 348 -0.85 6.96 2.45
N VAL A 349 -0.33 7.94 1.73
CA VAL A 349 -1.11 8.77 0.81
C VAL A 349 -1.48 7.91 -0.42
N PRO A 350 -2.76 7.81 -0.80
CA PRO A 350 -3.17 7.03 -1.98
C PRO A 350 -2.52 7.56 -3.27
N LEU A 351 -2.04 6.65 -4.14
CA LEU A 351 -1.32 7.01 -5.37
C LEU A 351 -2.11 7.89 -6.36
N ASP A 352 -3.44 7.85 -6.30
CA ASP A 352 -4.35 8.70 -7.08
C ASP A 352 -4.66 10.07 -6.44
N SER A 353 -3.94 10.43 -5.38
CA SER A 353 -4.07 11.71 -4.69
C SER A 353 -3.43 12.87 -5.46
N TRP A 354 -4.11 14.02 -5.45
CA TRP A 354 -3.59 15.31 -5.97
C TRP A 354 -2.32 15.80 -5.27
N VAL A 355 -2.01 15.24 -4.10
CA VAL A 355 -0.84 15.59 -3.29
C VAL A 355 0.45 15.32 -4.06
N TYR A 356 0.54 14.22 -4.81
CA TYR A 356 1.74 13.88 -5.55
C TYR A 356 2.16 14.94 -6.56
N PRO A 357 1.32 15.35 -7.54
CA PRO A 357 1.70 16.40 -8.48
C PRO A 357 1.92 17.76 -7.79
N ALA A 358 1.23 18.07 -6.69
CA ALA A 358 1.44 19.31 -5.95
C ALA A 358 2.81 19.35 -5.24
N VAL A 359 3.17 18.29 -4.52
CA VAL A 359 4.46 18.15 -3.84
C VAL A 359 5.60 18.07 -4.86
N GLU A 360 5.41 17.37 -5.98
CA GLU A 360 6.39 17.32 -7.07
C GLU A 360 6.63 18.70 -7.68
N LYS A 361 5.57 19.50 -7.88
CA LYS A 361 5.71 20.91 -8.32
C LYS A 361 6.50 21.75 -7.32
N LEU A 362 6.26 21.62 -6.02
CA LEU A 362 7.04 22.36 -5.00
C LEU A 362 8.49 21.87 -4.90
N ALA A 363 8.73 20.56 -5.03
CA ALA A 363 10.08 19.99 -5.03
C ALA A 363 10.89 20.45 -6.24
N THR A 364 10.26 20.51 -7.41
CA THR A 364 10.89 20.99 -8.65
C THR A 364 11.04 22.50 -8.72
N LEU A 365 10.37 23.26 -7.87
CA LEU A 365 10.65 24.67 -7.64
C LEU A 365 11.75 24.92 -6.59
N ASP A 366 12.35 23.85 -6.05
CA ASP A 366 13.39 23.87 -5.01
C ASP A 366 12.90 24.28 -3.61
N TYR A 367 11.59 24.30 -3.37
CA TYR A 367 11.01 24.52 -2.04
C TYR A 367 10.98 23.23 -1.18
N ILE A 368 11.06 22.05 -1.81
CA ILE A 368 11.16 20.76 -1.11
C ILE A 368 12.41 20.03 -1.61
N LYS A 369 13.41 19.85 -0.75
CA LYS A 369 14.70 19.25 -1.09
C LYS A 369 14.78 17.81 -0.62
N THR A 370 14.04 17.44 0.43
CA THR A 370 14.13 16.11 1.07
C THR A 370 13.19 15.03 0.49
N ALA A 371 12.32 15.37 -0.46
CA ALA A 371 11.42 14.40 -1.10
C ALA A 371 12.16 13.39 -2.00
N PHE A 372 11.78 12.11 -1.94
CA PHE A 372 12.23 11.06 -2.86
C PHE A 372 11.14 10.77 -3.89
N LEU A 373 11.25 11.35 -5.07
CA LEU A 373 10.17 11.37 -6.06
C LEU A 373 9.93 10.01 -6.73
N ALA A 374 10.95 9.15 -6.78
CA ALA A 374 10.87 7.85 -7.44
C ALA A 374 10.45 6.69 -6.52
N LEU A 375 10.07 6.97 -5.27
CA LEU A 375 9.62 5.94 -4.31
C LEU A 375 8.32 6.35 -3.63
N LYS A 376 7.19 5.83 -4.14
CA LYS A 376 5.84 6.09 -3.65
C LYS A 376 5.15 4.75 -3.28
N PRO A 377 4.19 4.74 -2.33
CA PRO A 377 3.62 5.88 -1.62
C PRO A 377 4.43 6.38 -0.41
N TRP A 378 4.13 7.60 0.05
CA TRP A 378 4.67 8.21 1.26
C TRP A 378 3.65 8.16 2.38
N THR A 379 4.11 8.14 3.62
CA THR A 379 3.21 8.27 4.77
C THR A 379 2.65 9.68 4.85
N ARG A 380 1.44 9.85 5.40
CA ARG A 380 0.87 11.17 5.64
C ARG A 380 1.76 12.03 6.55
N ILE A 381 2.34 11.46 7.61
CA ILE A 381 3.30 12.18 8.49
C ILE A 381 4.58 12.60 7.73
N LYS A 382 5.15 11.73 6.88
CA LYS A 382 6.32 12.11 6.06
C LYS A 382 5.95 13.24 5.12
N THR A 383 4.77 13.17 4.50
CA THR A 383 4.30 14.22 3.58
C THR A 383 4.08 15.54 4.32
N ALA A 384 3.55 15.52 5.54
CA ALA A 384 3.42 16.72 6.37
C ALA A 384 4.77 17.39 6.67
N ARG A 385 5.85 16.61 6.87
CA ARG A 385 7.21 17.17 6.99
C ARG A 385 7.68 17.84 5.71
N LEU A 386 7.39 17.26 4.54
CA LEU A 386 7.69 17.88 3.24
C LEU A 386 6.91 19.19 3.05
N VAL A 387 5.66 19.25 3.51
CA VAL A 387 4.84 20.45 3.48
C VAL A 387 5.37 21.54 4.42
N ILE A 388 5.86 21.16 5.61
CA ILE A 388 6.52 22.10 6.52
C ILE A 388 7.81 22.66 5.88
N GLU A 389 8.66 21.78 5.33
CA GLU A 389 9.88 22.20 4.61
C GLU A 389 9.56 23.19 3.48
N ALA A 390 8.49 22.94 2.72
CA ALA A 390 8.05 23.87 1.68
C ALA A 390 7.67 25.24 2.26
N GLY A 391 6.86 25.27 3.32
CA GLY A 391 6.42 26.51 3.97
C GLY A 391 7.60 27.33 4.48
N GLU A 392 8.54 26.69 5.18
CA GLU A 392 9.75 27.35 5.68
C GLU A 392 10.61 27.94 4.56
N ASN A 393 10.77 27.23 3.44
CA ASN A 393 11.53 27.74 2.30
C ASN A 393 10.79 28.85 1.52
N LEU A 394 9.45 28.81 1.51
CA LEU A 394 8.63 29.85 0.88
C LEU A 394 8.65 31.15 1.69
N ASP A 395 8.67 31.07 3.03
CA ASP A 395 8.77 32.23 3.92
C ASP A 395 10.11 32.99 3.77
N LEU A 396 11.13 32.33 3.22
CA LEU A 396 12.45 32.91 2.94
C LEU A 396 12.56 33.53 1.53
N ASP A 397 11.56 33.36 0.67
CA ASP A 397 11.55 33.85 -0.70
C ASP A 397 10.61 35.07 -0.83
N ASP A 398 11.17 36.25 -1.05
CA ASP A 398 10.40 37.50 -1.16
C ASP A 398 9.52 37.57 -2.43
N ASN A 399 9.74 36.68 -3.41
CA ASN A 399 9.10 36.75 -4.73
C ASN A 399 8.36 35.47 -5.13
N VAL A 400 7.63 34.86 -4.19
CA VAL A 400 6.81 33.68 -4.45
C VAL A 400 5.56 34.03 -5.28
N PRO A 401 5.31 33.35 -6.41
CA PRO A 401 4.06 33.51 -7.17
C PRO A 401 2.83 33.07 -6.36
N GLU A 402 1.74 33.83 -6.47
CA GLU A 402 0.49 33.60 -5.72
C GLU A 402 -0.07 32.17 -5.88
N ASP A 403 0.07 31.57 -7.06
CA ASP A 403 -0.39 30.20 -7.30
C ASP A 403 0.40 29.16 -6.50
N ILE A 404 1.68 29.40 -6.24
CA ILE A 404 2.55 28.53 -5.44
C ILE A 404 2.19 28.64 -3.96
N THR A 405 2.05 29.86 -3.44
CA THR A 405 1.58 30.11 -2.06
C THR A 405 0.23 29.44 -1.84
N ASN A 406 -0.68 29.55 -2.81
CA ASN A 406 -2.00 28.96 -2.71
C ASN A 406 -1.97 27.41 -2.76
N ILE A 407 -1.06 26.78 -3.52
CA ILE A 407 -0.83 25.33 -3.48
C ILE A 407 -0.35 24.91 -2.10
N GLN A 408 0.65 25.61 -1.55
CA GLN A 408 1.16 25.36 -0.20
C GLN A 408 0.04 25.44 0.84
N HIS A 409 -0.78 26.49 0.81
CA HIS A 409 -1.91 26.65 1.74
C HIS A 409 -2.92 25.50 1.66
N GLN A 410 -3.13 24.89 0.48
CA GLN A 410 -4.00 23.71 0.38
C GLN A 410 -3.35 22.46 0.95
N LEU A 411 -2.05 22.25 0.72
CA LEU A 411 -1.33 21.13 1.32
C LEU A 411 -1.30 21.25 2.84
N GLU A 412 -1.11 22.46 3.36
CA GLU A 412 -1.19 22.72 4.79
C GLU A 412 -2.54 22.40 5.41
N ARG A 413 -3.64 22.66 4.70
CA ARG A 413 -4.99 22.24 5.10
C ARG A 413 -5.16 20.72 5.06
N GLU A 414 -4.77 20.09 3.95
CA GLU A 414 -4.84 18.63 3.77
C GLU A 414 -4.08 17.88 4.88
N PHE A 415 -2.95 18.42 5.33
CA PHE A 415 -2.09 17.81 6.35
C PHE A 415 -2.16 18.51 7.72
N ALA A 416 -3.20 19.32 7.98
CA ALA A 416 -3.33 20.05 9.24
C ALA A 416 -3.37 19.13 10.48
N TYR A 417 -3.94 17.94 10.33
CA TYR A 417 -3.93 16.92 11.39
C TYR A 417 -2.52 16.43 11.68
N GLU A 418 -1.79 16.00 10.64
CA GLU A 418 -0.43 15.47 10.77
C GLU A 418 0.56 16.53 11.25
N ARG A 419 0.41 17.79 10.83
CA ARG A 419 1.18 18.91 11.40
C ARG A 419 0.98 19.02 12.91
N GLY A 420 -0.27 18.91 13.36
CA GLY A 420 -0.56 18.85 14.79
C GLY A 420 0.11 17.69 15.51
N LEU A 421 0.29 16.53 14.87
CA LEU A 421 1.05 15.40 15.43
C LEU A 421 2.54 15.74 15.56
N LEU A 422 3.11 16.42 14.55
CA LEU A 422 4.50 16.90 14.59
C LEU A 422 4.72 17.93 15.71
N ASP A 423 3.69 18.69 16.07
CA ASP A 423 3.68 19.62 17.21
C ASP A 423 3.41 18.91 18.58
N GLY A 424 3.33 17.58 18.61
CA GLY A 424 3.20 16.78 19.83
C GLY A 424 1.79 16.30 20.17
N LYS A 425 0.79 16.47 19.29
CA LYS A 425 -0.58 15.93 19.53
C LYS A 425 -0.63 14.40 19.45
N SER A 426 -1.67 13.83 20.04
CA SER A 426 -1.99 12.39 19.96
C SER A 426 -2.46 11.99 18.57
N ASN A 427 -1.96 10.86 18.04
CA ASN A 427 -2.42 10.30 16.76
C ASN A 427 -3.64 9.37 16.87
N LEU A 428 -4.33 9.38 18.02
CA LEU A 428 -5.50 8.56 18.27
C LEU A 428 -6.72 9.07 17.51
N THR A 429 -7.02 8.44 16.38
CA THR A 429 -8.07 8.88 15.47
C THR A 429 -8.66 7.73 14.66
N ALA A 430 -9.87 7.93 14.17
CA ALA A 430 -10.51 7.11 13.15
C ALA A 430 -11.21 8.05 12.17
N ARG A 431 -11.03 7.83 10.87
CA ARG A 431 -11.43 8.76 9.82
C ARG A 431 -11.94 8.04 8.59
N VAL A 432 -12.96 8.61 7.98
CA VAL A 432 -13.31 8.35 6.59
C VAL A 432 -12.46 9.32 5.76
N GLU A 433 -11.68 8.80 4.82
CA GLU A 433 -10.83 9.61 3.95
C GLU A 433 -11.60 10.03 2.70
N SER A 434 -12.34 9.10 2.09
CA SER A 434 -13.17 9.41 0.94
C SER A 434 -14.37 8.49 0.79
N VAL A 435 -15.42 8.99 0.14
CA VAL A 435 -16.53 8.21 -0.43
C VAL A 435 -16.74 8.71 -1.86
N TYR A 436 -16.86 7.81 -2.83
CA TYR A 436 -16.98 8.19 -4.24
C TYR A 436 -17.82 7.23 -5.07
N ALA A 437 -18.33 7.76 -6.17
CA ALA A 437 -18.91 7.01 -7.27
C ALA A 437 -18.19 7.40 -8.56
N ARG A 438 -17.79 6.40 -9.34
CA ARG A 438 -17.07 6.55 -10.60
C ARG A 438 -17.79 5.78 -11.69
N GLY A 439 -18.12 6.47 -12.78
CA GLY A 439 -18.64 5.88 -14.01
C GLY A 439 -17.59 5.92 -15.11
N VAL A 440 -17.41 4.80 -15.82
CA VAL A 440 -16.47 4.65 -16.93
C VAL A 440 -17.23 4.09 -18.14
N SER A 441 -17.31 4.87 -19.22
CA SER A 441 -17.94 4.47 -20.46
C SER A 441 -16.90 4.32 -21.57
N VAL A 442 -16.78 3.14 -22.14
CA VAL A 442 -15.89 2.85 -23.27
C VAL A 442 -16.72 2.52 -24.51
N SER A 443 -16.67 3.35 -25.55
CA SER A 443 -17.58 3.23 -26.70
C SER A 443 -17.20 2.14 -27.71
N GLY A 444 -15.90 1.87 -27.86
CA GLY A 444 -15.31 0.98 -28.85
C GLY A 444 -14.59 -0.23 -28.26
N PRO A 445 -13.87 -1.01 -29.09
CA PRO A 445 -13.01 -2.09 -28.60
C PRO A 445 -11.84 -1.49 -27.84
N ALA A 446 -11.57 -2.03 -26.65
CA ALA A 446 -10.51 -1.55 -25.76
C ALA A 446 -9.34 -2.54 -25.75
N LEU A 447 -8.12 -2.02 -25.60
CA LEU A 447 -6.93 -2.82 -25.31
C LEU A 447 -6.95 -3.15 -23.81
N ILE A 448 -7.06 -4.45 -23.50
CA ILE A 448 -7.28 -4.95 -22.12
C ILE A 448 -6.16 -5.88 -21.63
N ASP A 449 -5.07 -5.99 -22.38
CA ASP A 449 -3.94 -6.89 -22.07
C ASP A 449 -2.64 -6.09 -22.10
N SER A 450 -2.24 -5.60 -20.94
CA SER A 450 -1.00 -4.81 -20.78
C SER A 450 0.27 -5.62 -20.98
N TYR A 451 0.19 -6.95 -21.01
CA TYR A 451 1.36 -7.81 -21.16
C TYR A 451 1.76 -8.01 -22.64
N HIS A 452 0.77 -8.06 -23.53
CA HIS A 452 0.94 -8.34 -24.95
C HIS A 452 0.55 -7.17 -25.85
N LEU A 453 -0.59 -6.54 -25.58
CA LEU A 453 -1.26 -5.68 -26.56
C LEU A 453 -1.11 -4.18 -26.29
N GLY A 454 -0.81 -3.83 -25.04
CA GLY A 454 -0.98 -2.49 -24.50
C GLY A 454 -2.35 -2.36 -23.81
N GLN A 455 -2.63 -1.18 -23.26
CA GLN A 455 -3.81 -0.98 -22.42
C GLN A 455 -4.43 0.39 -22.63
N THR A 456 -5.77 0.42 -22.78
CA THR A 456 -6.54 1.66 -22.99
C THR A 456 -6.67 2.46 -21.68
N LEU A 457 -6.92 1.78 -20.56
CA LEU A 457 -6.95 2.37 -19.22
C LEU A 457 -5.85 1.72 -18.37
N SER A 458 -4.76 2.47 -18.18
CA SER A 458 -3.58 2.03 -17.42
C SER A 458 -3.55 2.70 -16.04
N TYR A 459 -2.74 2.15 -15.13
CA TYR A 459 -2.43 2.76 -13.82
C TYR A 459 -3.68 2.98 -12.95
N ASP A 460 -4.67 2.09 -13.10
CA ASP A 460 -5.98 2.14 -12.45
C ASP A 460 -6.20 0.93 -11.53
N TYR A 461 -5.16 0.52 -10.79
CA TYR A 461 -5.23 -0.53 -9.76
C TYR A 461 -5.76 -1.87 -10.27
N GLY A 462 -5.45 -2.22 -11.53
CA GLY A 462 -5.93 -3.45 -12.18
C GLY A 462 -7.46 -3.54 -12.31
N ARG A 463 -8.20 -2.44 -12.20
CA ARG A 463 -9.67 -2.46 -12.28
C ARG A 463 -10.14 -3.08 -13.60
N PRO A 464 -11.13 -4.00 -13.56
CA PRO A 464 -11.67 -4.56 -14.78
C PRO A 464 -12.49 -3.49 -15.53
N PHE A 465 -12.28 -3.40 -16.84
CA PHE A 465 -13.09 -2.57 -17.72
C PHE A 465 -13.35 -3.31 -19.04
N ARG A 466 -14.52 -3.07 -19.64
CA ARG A 466 -14.88 -3.55 -20.98
C ARG A 466 -15.60 -2.45 -21.76
N ARG A 467 -15.84 -2.71 -23.05
CA ARG A 467 -16.73 -1.89 -23.87
C ARG A 467 -18.10 -1.78 -23.21
N GLY A 468 -18.64 -0.57 -23.17
CA GLY A 468 -19.89 -0.24 -22.50
C GLY A 468 -19.66 0.53 -21.19
N THR A 469 -20.64 0.44 -20.30
CA THR A 469 -20.60 1.09 -18.99
C THR A 469 -19.94 0.18 -17.95
N ASN A 470 -19.04 0.75 -17.16
CA ASN A 470 -18.37 0.14 -16.03
C ASN A 470 -18.51 1.13 -14.87
N GLU A 471 -18.66 0.64 -13.64
CA GLU A 471 -18.98 1.50 -12.49
C GLU A 471 -18.21 1.05 -11.26
N GLN A 472 -17.84 2.01 -10.42
CA GLN A 472 -17.28 1.78 -9.10
C GLN A 472 -17.95 2.66 -8.07
N VAL A 473 -18.30 2.10 -6.92
CA VAL A 473 -18.71 2.88 -5.74
C VAL A 473 -17.83 2.45 -4.58
N GLY A 474 -17.10 3.39 -4.01
CA GLY A 474 -16.03 3.08 -3.08
C GLY A 474 -15.96 4.02 -1.89
N SER A 475 -15.22 3.57 -0.88
CA SER A 475 -14.85 4.38 0.27
C SER A 475 -13.49 3.97 0.79
N SER A 476 -12.74 4.96 1.30
CA SER A 476 -11.51 4.73 2.07
C SER A 476 -11.67 5.25 3.50
N MET A 477 -11.07 4.53 4.45
CA MET A 477 -11.05 4.89 5.86
C MET A 477 -9.77 4.38 6.51
N TRP A 478 -9.38 5.03 7.60
CA TRP A 478 -8.24 4.62 8.39
C TRP A 478 -8.41 4.99 9.86
N ALA A 479 -7.68 4.28 10.71
CA ALA A 479 -7.58 4.58 12.12
C ALA A 479 -6.14 4.43 12.58
N ALA A 480 -5.70 5.26 13.52
CA ALA A 480 -4.38 5.22 14.10
C ALA A 480 -4.44 5.40 15.61
N ALA A 481 -3.51 4.75 16.32
CA ALA A 481 -3.36 4.87 17.76
C ALA A 481 -1.95 4.45 18.18
N GLY A 482 -1.17 5.38 18.74
CA GLY A 482 0.24 5.13 19.07
C GLY A 482 1.00 4.67 17.81
N PRO A 483 1.78 3.60 17.86
CA PRO A 483 2.54 3.13 16.69
C PRO A 483 1.67 2.42 15.64
N PHE A 484 0.40 2.14 15.91
CA PHE A 484 -0.46 1.34 15.05
C PHE A 484 -1.30 2.18 14.07
N THR A 485 -1.55 1.62 12.89
CA THR A 485 -2.48 2.15 11.89
C THR A 485 -3.20 1.01 11.19
N ILE A 486 -4.47 1.20 10.85
CA ILE A 486 -5.23 0.35 9.95
C ILE A 486 -5.78 1.24 8.84
N TYR A 487 -5.69 0.80 7.59
CA TYR A 487 -6.23 1.48 6.42
C TYR A 487 -7.04 0.48 5.58
N VAL A 488 -8.18 0.92 5.08
CA VAL A 488 -9.08 0.12 4.24
C VAL A 488 -9.64 0.98 3.12
N ARG A 489 -9.51 0.52 1.88
CA ARG A 489 -10.15 1.08 0.68
C ARG A 489 -10.86 -0.04 -0.07
N GLY A 490 -12.18 0.00 -0.08
CA GLY A 490 -13.03 -0.99 -0.74
C GLY A 490 -13.97 -0.37 -1.77
N GLU A 491 -14.34 -1.16 -2.76
CA GLU A 491 -15.27 -0.77 -3.83
C GLU A 491 -16.26 -1.87 -4.14
N PHE A 492 -17.47 -1.51 -4.56
CA PHE A 492 -18.26 -2.38 -5.43
C PHE A 492 -17.92 -2.06 -6.89
N GLN A 493 -17.58 -3.08 -7.67
CA GLN A 493 -17.14 -2.94 -9.06
C GLN A 493 -18.12 -3.63 -10.01
N HIS A 494 -18.53 -2.88 -11.04
CA HIS A 494 -19.24 -3.38 -12.21
C HIS A 494 -18.36 -3.24 -13.46
N ALA A 495 -18.26 -4.31 -14.25
CA ALA A 495 -17.73 -4.25 -15.62
C ALA A 495 -18.57 -5.15 -16.53
N ALA A 496 -18.80 -4.70 -17.76
CA ALA A 496 -19.56 -5.48 -18.74
C ALA A 496 -18.84 -6.79 -19.10
N SER A 497 -19.57 -7.78 -19.61
CA SER A 497 -18.96 -8.96 -20.23
C SER A 497 -18.36 -8.64 -21.59
N ALA A 498 -17.43 -9.46 -22.07
CA ALA A 498 -16.90 -9.37 -23.43
C ALA A 498 -16.68 -10.75 -24.05
N PRO A 499 -16.74 -10.88 -25.39
CA PRO A 499 -16.38 -12.13 -26.05
C PRO A 499 -14.92 -12.50 -25.77
N ALA A 500 -14.61 -13.78 -25.92
CA ALA A 500 -13.23 -14.26 -25.84
C ALA A 500 -12.37 -13.62 -26.94
N PHE A 501 -11.05 -13.64 -26.74
CA PHE A 501 -10.13 -13.35 -27.83
C PHE A 501 -10.30 -14.33 -28.99
N SER A 502 -10.09 -13.83 -30.21
CA SER A 502 -10.12 -14.65 -31.42
C SER A 502 -9.04 -15.73 -31.38
N ASP A 503 -9.23 -16.79 -32.17
CA ASP A 503 -8.28 -17.90 -32.27
C ASP A 503 -6.89 -17.41 -32.67
N ALA A 504 -6.80 -16.43 -33.58
CA ALA A 504 -5.52 -15.84 -34.00
C ALA A 504 -4.78 -15.19 -32.82
N VAL A 505 -5.49 -14.41 -32.00
CA VAL A 505 -4.91 -13.75 -30.81
C VAL A 505 -4.46 -14.77 -29.77
N ARG A 506 -5.33 -15.75 -29.44
CA ARG A 506 -5.00 -16.79 -28.45
C ARG A 506 -3.81 -17.65 -28.87
N ASN A 507 -3.71 -18.00 -30.16
CA ASN A 507 -2.55 -18.72 -30.70
C ASN A 507 -1.27 -17.87 -30.65
N ALA A 508 -1.37 -16.57 -30.95
CA ALA A 508 -0.21 -15.67 -30.85
C ALA A 508 0.31 -15.59 -29.41
N PHE A 509 -0.58 -15.39 -28.42
CA PHE A 509 -0.18 -15.35 -27.01
C PHE A 509 0.47 -16.66 -26.57
N ALA A 510 -0.19 -17.79 -26.83
CA ALA A 510 0.32 -19.11 -26.51
C ALA A 510 1.72 -19.38 -27.09
N THR A 511 1.94 -18.95 -28.34
CA THR A 511 3.24 -19.07 -29.02
C THR A 511 4.31 -18.20 -28.38
N ARG A 512 3.98 -16.96 -27.98
CA ARG A 512 4.96 -16.05 -27.36
C ARG A 512 5.28 -16.39 -25.92
N ASP A 513 4.33 -16.92 -25.18
CA ASP A 513 4.50 -17.29 -23.78
C ASP A 513 5.03 -18.71 -23.59
N LEU A 514 5.06 -19.51 -24.67
CA LEU A 514 5.37 -20.94 -24.65
C LEU A 514 4.43 -21.71 -23.72
N ILE A 515 3.13 -21.39 -23.76
CA ILE A 515 2.08 -22.06 -22.99
C ILE A 515 1.04 -22.69 -23.94
N PRO A 516 0.26 -23.69 -23.48
CA PRO A 516 -0.86 -24.21 -24.26
C PRO A 516 -1.88 -23.14 -24.62
N VAL A 517 -2.52 -23.26 -25.77
CA VAL A 517 -3.56 -22.32 -26.23
C VAL A 517 -4.72 -22.32 -25.24
N ALA A 518 -4.95 -21.16 -24.63
CA ALA A 518 -6.06 -20.99 -23.70
C ALA A 518 -7.40 -21.22 -24.42
N PRO A 519 -8.39 -21.87 -23.78
CA PRO A 519 -9.73 -22.03 -24.36
C PRO A 519 -10.38 -20.67 -24.64
N ALA A 520 -11.29 -20.61 -25.61
CA ALA A 520 -12.03 -19.40 -25.98
C ALA A 520 -13.13 -19.06 -24.94
N ILE A 521 -12.73 -18.79 -23.70
CA ILE A 521 -13.63 -18.46 -22.60
C ILE A 521 -14.00 -16.96 -22.71
N PRO A 522 -15.29 -16.62 -22.82
CA PRO A 522 -15.73 -15.23 -22.76
C PRO A 522 -15.40 -14.59 -21.41
N PHE A 523 -15.09 -13.29 -21.43
CA PHE A 523 -14.94 -12.53 -20.19
C PHE A 523 -16.33 -12.33 -19.56
N ALA A 524 -16.53 -12.95 -18.40
CA ALA A 524 -17.75 -12.77 -17.62
C ALA A 524 -17.91 -11.31 -17.18
N ALA A 525 -19.16 -10.87 -17.04
CA ALA A 525 -19.45 -9.59 -16.41
C ALA A 525 -18.98 -9.62 -14.95
N VAL A 526 -18.37 -8.53 -14.49
CA VAL A 526 -17.92 -8.39 -13.10
C VAL A 526 -19.00 -7.62 -12.33
N ASN A 527 -19.42 -8.17 -11.19
CA ASN A 527 -20.28 -7.52 -10.21
C ASN A 527 -19.83 -8.01 -8.84
N ARG A 528 -18.90 -7.31 -8.20
CA ARG A 528 -18.31 -7.79 -6.95
C ARG A 528 -17.95 -6.66 -5.99
N PRO A 529 -18.05 -6.88 -4.66
CA PRO A 529 -17.22 -6.14 -3.73
C PRO A 529 -15.76 -6.53 -3.95
N HIS A 530 -14.87 -5.56 -3.88
CA HIS A 530 -13.44 -5.72 -4.07
C HIS A 530 -12.68 -4.84 -3.09
N LEU A 531 -11.75 -5.43 -2.34
CA LEU A 531 -10.82 -4.70 -1.51
C LEU A 531 -9.68 -4.23 -2.42
N ILE A 532 -9.56 -2.91 -2.63
CA ILE A 532 -8.47 -2.32 -3.41
C ILE A 532 -7.20 -2.33 -2.57
N GLU A 533 -7.26 -1.71 -1.39
CA GLU A 533 -6.16 -1.67 -0.43
C GLU A 533 -6.69 -1.98 0.96
N GLY A 534 -5.92 -2.69 1.77
CA GLY A 534 -6.31 -3.04 3.12
C GLY A 534 -5.12 -3.56 3.89
N TYR A 535 -4.62 -2.78 4.85
CA TYR A 535 -3.42 -3.13 5.59
C TYR A 535 -3.45 -2.61 7.02
N ALA A 536 -2.71 -3.31 7.90
CA ALA A 536 -2.33 -2.84 9.21
C ALA A 536 -0.85 -2.46 9.18
N ALA A 537 -0.47 -1.39 9.88
CA ALA A 537 0.90 -0.92 9.97
C ALA A 537 1.32 -0.62 11.41
N LEU A 538 2.61 -0.82 11.68
CA LEU A 538 3.30 -0.54 12.93
C LEU A 538 4.51 0.36 12.62
N ASN A 539 4.62 1.52 13.27
CA ASN A 539 5.76 2.41 13.16
C ASN A 539 6.66 2.35 14.41
N LEU A 540 7.92 2.00 14.22
CA LEU A 540 8.92 1.85 15.28
C LEU A 540 10.17 2.69 14.95
N GLY A 541 10.21 3.92 15.43
CA GLY A 541 11.40 4.78 15.28
C GLY A 541 11.68 5.13 13.82
N GLY A 542 10.64 5.45 13.04
CA GLY A 542 10.72 5.76 11.61
C GLY A 542 10.73 4.54 10.68
N TRP A 543 10.84 3.32 11.23
CA TRP A 543 10.62 2.09 10.48
C TRP A 543 9.14 1.72 10.51
N GLN A 544 8.50 1.78 9.34
CA GLN A 544 7.11 1.34 9.20
C GLN A 544 7.04 -0.06 8.60
N ILE A 545 6.38 -0.96 9.32
CA ILE A 545 6.08 -2.32 8.90
C ILE A 545 4.59 -2.38 8.59
N ALA A 546 4.20 -2.63 7.35
CA ALA A 546 2.82 -2.70 6.90
C ALA A 546 2.50 -4.05 6.27
N ALA A 547 1.45 -4.72 6.74
CA ALA A 547 1.02 -6.02 6.27
C ALA A 547 -0.41 -5.95 5.72
N GLY A 548 -0.60 -6.42 4.49
CA GLY A 548 -1.89 -6.48 3.80
C GLY A 548 -1.78 -6.11 2.32
N LYS A 549 -2.93 -5.85 1.69
CA LYS A 549 -3.05 -5.53 0.27
C LYS A 549 -2.66 -4.07 0.01
N GLN A 550 -1.59 -3.84 -0.75
CA GLN A 550 -0.95 -2.53 -0.91
C GLN A 550 -0.53 -2.26 -2.36
N SER A 551 -0.67 -1.01 -2.82
CA SER A 551 -0.16 -0.55 -4.12
C SER A 551 1.15 0.22 -3.98
N GLN A 552 1.96 0.23 -5.05
CA GLN A 552 3.24 0.96 -5.08
C GLN A 552 3.48 1.60 -6.46
N GLU A 553 4.28 2.65 -6.50
CA GLU A 553 4.74 3.28 -7.74
C GLU A 553 6.22 3.67 -7.58
N TRP A 554 7.08 3.01 -8.34
CA TRP A 554 8.54 3.14 -8.24
C TRP A 554 9.13 3.98 -9.37
N ALA A 555 8.39 5.02 -9.81
CA ALA A 555 8.77 5.93 -10.87
C ALA A 555 8.83 7.40 -10.42
N PRO A 556 9.78 8.17 -10.98
CA PRO A 556 9.84 9.63 -10.76
C PRO A 556 8.77 10.42 -11.54
N GLY A 557 8.17 9.87 -12.59
CA GLY A 557 7.28 10.60 -13.51
C GLY A 557 5.92 9.92 -13.72
N PRO A 558 4.98 10.58 -14.43
CA PRO A 558 3.58 10.15 -14.54
C PRO A 558 3.33 8.95 -15.47
N GLY A 559 4.27 8.57 -16.34
CA GLY A 559 4.08 7.47 -17.28
C GLY A 559 4.23 6.05 -16.69
N GLY A 560 4.35 5.93 -15.36
CA GLY A 560 4.45 4.67 -14.60
C GLY A 560 5.81 3.97 -14.71
N SER A 561 6.18 3.22 -13.67
CA SER A 561 7.46 2.51 -13.56
C SER A 561 7.55 1.32 -14.51
N THR A 562 8.77 1.07 -14.99
CA THR A 562 9.15 -0.14 -15.70
C THR A 562 9.35 -1.33 -14.75
N LEU A 563 9.63 -1.12 -13.47
CA LEU A 563 9.83 -2.21 -12.49
C LEU A 563 8.61 -2.47 -11.60
N TRP A 564 7.95 -1.44 -11.08
CA TRP A 564 6.74 -1.63 -10.25
C TRP A 564 5.82 -0.40 -10.28
N SER A 565 4.64 -0.57 -10.86
CA SER A 565 3.61 0.46 -10.95
C SER A 565 2.29 0.03 -10.30
N ASN A 566 1.34 0.95 -10.24
CA ASN A 566 -0.04 0.67 -9.83
C ASN A 566 -0.93 0.15 -10.99
N ASN A 567 -0.33 -0.37 -12.06
CA ASN A 567 -1.07 -0.94 -13.19
C ASN A 567 -1.78 -2.27 -12.86
N VAL A 568 -1.36 -2.93 -11.78
CA VAL A 568 -1.91 -4.20 -11.30
C VAL A 568 -2.89 -4.02 -10.17
N ASP A 569 -3.72 -5.05 -9.93
CA ASP A 569 -4.45 -5.16 -8.66
C ASP A 569 -3.42 -5.16 -7.52
N PRO A 570 -3.62 -4.36 -6.45
CA PRO A 570 -2.67 -4.26 -5.36
C PRO A 570 -2.31 -5.63 -4.78
N VAL A 571 -1.04 -5.81 -4.40
CA VAL A 571 -0.50 -7.12 -4.01
C VAL A 571 -0.59 -7.27 -2.49
N GLU A 572 -0.97 -8.47 -2.03
CA GLU A 572 -0.88 -8.81 -0.62
C GLU A 572 0.60 -8.98 -0.23
N MET A 573 1.08 -8.14 0.68
CA MET A 573 2.49 -8.08 1.05
C MET A 573 2.72 -7.65 2.49
N VAL A 574 3.86 -8.04 3.03
CA VAL A 574 4.51 -7.39 4.17
C VAL A 574 5.57 -6.45 3.61
N ARG A 575 5.49 -5.18 3.98
CA ARG A 575 6.38 -4.12 3.51
C ARG A 575 7.04 -3.42 4.69
N VAL A 576 8.32 -3.14 4.57
CA VAL A 576 9.13 -2.42 5.55
C VAL A 576 9.72 -1.19 4.88
N THR A 577 9.43 0.01 5.40
CA THR A 577 9.90 1.27 4.84
C THR A 577 10.59 2.14 5.88
N ASN A 578 11.64 2.85 5.48
CA ASN A 578 12.23 3.96 6.24
C ASN A 578 12.67 5.06 5.28
N SER A 579 12.16 6.28 5.46
CA SER A 579 12.37 7.42 4.55
C SER A 579 13.32 8.50 5.06
N ASP A 580 13.97 8.26 6.20
CA ASP A 580 14.80 9.24 6.91
C ASP A 580 16.21 8.67 7.20
N LEU A 581 16.67 7.70 6.41
CA LEU A 581 18.02 7.16 6.54
C LEU A 581 19.05 8.17 6.05
N ARG A 582 20.27 8.07 6.58
CA ARG A 582 21.40 8.88 6.10
C ARG A 582 22.67 8.05 6.11
N PHE A 583 23.35 8.03 4.97
CA PHE A 583 24.64 7.36 4.81
C PHE A 583 25.76 8.41 4.63
N PRO A 584 26.99 8.15 5.11
CA PRO A 584 28.08 9.13 5.04
C PRO A 584 28.42 9.60 3.62
N ILE A 585 28.37 8.70 2.64
CA ILE A 585 28.74 8.99 1.24
C ILE A 585 27.51 9.23 0.36
N LEU A 586 26.44 8.46 0.56
CA LEU A 586 25.24 8.51 -0.30
C LEU A 586 24.26 9.63 0.10
N GLY A 587 24.48 10.28 1.25
CA GLY A 587 23.61 11.33 1.76
C GLY A 587 22.31 10.78 2.35
N PRO A 588 21.23 11.59 2.38
CA PRO A 588 19.89 11.13 2.75
C PRO A 588 19.45 9.97 1.86
N ALA A 589 18.73 9.01 2.44
CA ALA A 589 18.23 7.85 1.75
C ALA A 589 16.84 7.41 2.23
N SER A 590 16.11 6.75 1.34
CA SER A 590 14.83 6.10 1.62
C SER A 590 14.89 4.65 1.13
N LEU A 591 14.43 3.73 1.98
CA LEU A 591 14.44 2.30 1.74
C LEU A 591 13.02 1.75 1.78
N SER A 592 12.71 0.84 0.86
CA SER A 592 11.48 0.04 0.84
C SER A 592 11.82 -1.41 0.52
N LEU A 593 11.44 -2.32 1.42
CA LEU A 593 11.56 -3.76 1.24
C LEU A 593 10.16 -4.37 1.30
N PHE A 594 9.86 -5.37 0.49
CA PHE A 594 8.62 -6.13 0.64
C PHE A 594 8.78 -7.61 0.30
N LEU A 595 7.87 -8.41 0.85
CA LEU A 595 7.60 -9.79 0.45
C LEU A 595 6.09 -9.95 0.29
N GLY A 596 5.64 -10.40 -0.87
CA GLY A 596 4.23 -10.55 -1.21
C GLY A 596 3.94 -11.80 -2.03
N SER A 597 2.67 -11.98 -2.41
CA SER A 597 2.19 -13.13 -3.18
C SER A 597 1.44 -12.68 -4.43
N LEU A 598 1.82 -13.27 -5.57
CA LEU A 598 1.19 -12.99 -6.86
C LEU A 598 0.00 -13.92 -7.12
N THR A 599 -1.01 -13.42 -7.82
CA THR A 599 -2.29 -14.09 -8.05
C THR A 599 -2.70 -14.08 -9.53
N GLY A 600 -3.73 -14.84 -9.88
CA GLY A 600 -4.31 -14.89 -11.24
C GLY A 600 -3.39 -15.50 -12.31
N ARG A 601 -2.43 -16.33 -11.90
CA ARG A 601 -1.47 -17.02 -12.77
C ARG A 601 -1.93 -18.43 -13.12
N SER A 602 -1.71 -18.86 -14.37
CA SER A 602 -2.22 -20.13 -14.89
C SER A 602 -1.17 -21.25 -14.86
N TYR A 603 0.11 -20.91 -15.06
CA TYR A 603 1.21 -21.86 -15.19
C TYR A 603 1.86 -22.13 -13.82
N ILE A 604 2.49 -21.11 -13.20
CA ILE A 604 3.00 -21.20 -11.83
C ILE A 604 2.05 -20.48 -10.88
N ARG A 605 1.31 -21.25 -10.08
CA ARG A 605 0.28 -20.68 -9.19
C ARG A 605 0.87 -20.21 -7.86
N HIS A 606 0.48 -19.00 -7.45
CA HIS A 606 0.86 -18.36 -6.18
C HIS A 606 2.38 -18.28 -5.91
N PRO A 607 3.20 -17.80 -6.86
CA PRO A 607 4.59 -17.53 -6.53
C PRO A 607 4.69 -16.36 -5.54
N ALA A 608 5.72 -16.39 -4.70
CA ALA A 608 6.10 -15.25 -3.89
C ALA A 608 6.85 -14.23 -4.76
N ILE A 609 6.79 -12.97 -4.37
CA ILE A 609 7.60 -11.91 -4.94
C ILE A 609 8.20 -11.09 -3.81
N TYR A 610 9.50 -10.87 -3.82
CA TYR A 610 10.13 -9.91 -2.93
C TYR A 610 10.73 -8.77 -3.73
N GLY A 611 10.82 -7.60 -3.12
CA GLY A 611 11.38 -6.43 -3.75
C GLY A 611 12.13 -5.55 -2.77
N GLU A 612 13.12 -4.87 -3.30
CA GLU A 612 14.07 -4.06 -2.57
C GLU A 612 14.27 -2.78 -3.38
N LYS A 613 14.10 -1.62 -2.75
CA LYS A 613 14.37 -0.33 -3.40
C LYS A 613 15.00 0.62 -2.43
N ILE A 614 16.10 1.24 -2.85
CA ILE A 614 16.78 2.30 -2.13
C ILE A 614 16.94 3.51 -3.05
N ASN A 615 16.49 4.67 -2.59
CA ASN A 615 16.75 5.97 -3.20
C ASN A 615 17.66 6.77 -2.29
N PHE A 616 18.60 7.52 -2.85
CA PHE A 616 19.54 8.33 -2.09
C PHE A 616 19.92 9.61 -2.85
N LYS A 617 20.34 10.64 -2.11
CA LYS A 617 20.74 11.94 -2.66
C LYS A 617 22.20 12.24 -2.35
N PRO A 618 23.16 11.79 -3.19
CA PRO A 618 24.58 11.98 -2.93
C PRO A 618 25.02 13.43 -3.12
N LEU A 619 24.28 14.20 -3.93
CA LEU A 619 24.52 15.60 -4.23
C LEU A 619 23.19 16.38 -4.20
N LEU A 620 23.27 17.68 -3.91
CA LEU A 620 22.10 18.55 -3.94
C LEU A 620 21.51 18.59 -5.36
N GLY A 621 20.23 18.23 -5.50
CA GLY A 621 19.52 18.20 -6.77
C GLY A 621 19.72 16.93 -7.60
N LEU A 622 20.39 15.90 -7.06
CA LEU A 622 20.50 14.58 -7.68
C LEU A 622 19.90 13.52 -6.75
N GLU A 623 18.86 12.84 -7.21
CA GLU A 623 18.31 11.62 -6.64
C GLU A 623 18.72 10.45 -7.54
N LEU A 624 19.20 9.38 -6.93
CA LEU A 624 19.48 8.11 -7.59
C LEU A 624 18.74 6.99 -6.86
N GLY A 625 18.19 6.05 -7.61
CA GLY A 625 17.52 4.87 -7.09
C GLY A 625 18.08 3.59 -7.67
N LEU A 626 18.17 2.56 -6.84
CA LEU A 626 18.43 1.19 -7.23
C LEU A 626 17.28 0.34 -6.72
N ALA A 627 16.75 -0.53 -7.57
CA ALA A 627 15.69 -1.45 -7.17
C ALA A 627 15.87 -2.83 -7.79
N ARG A 628 15.29 -3.81 -7.11
CA ARG A 628 15.27 -5.20 -7.53
C ARG A 628 13.97 -5.85 -7.10
N THR A 629 13.44 -6.73 -7.93
CA THR A 629 12.32 -7.61 -7.60
C THR A 629 12.62 -9.01 -8.07
N VAL A 630 12.22 -10.00 -7.28
CA VAL A 630 12.40 -11.40 -7.66
C VAL A 630 11.13 -12.19 -7.44
N THR A 631 10.69 -12.88 -8.48
CA THR A 631 9.61 -13.87 -8.38
C THR A 631 10.23 -15.22 -8.02
N LEU A 632 9.75 -15.86 -6.95
CA LEU A 632 10.29 -17.11 -6.45
C LEU A 632 9.17 -18.01 -5.93
N GLY A 633 9.27 -19.32 -6.18
CA GLY A 633 8.37 -20.29 -5.57
C GLY A 633 7.17 -20.65 -6.43
N GLY A 634 6.04 -20.90 -5.76
CA GLY A 634 4.77 -21.25 -6.40
C GLY A 634 4.63 -22.74 -6.70
N ARG A 635 3.37 -23.18 -6.89
CA ARG A 635 3.07 -24.58 -7.20
C ARG A 635 3.51 -24.89 -8.63
N GLY A 636 4.52 -25.75 -8.77
CA GLY A 636 5.13 -26.12 -10.04
C GLY A 636 6.39 -25.31 -10.42
N GLY A 637 6.76 -24.32 -9.60
CA GLY A 637 8.00 -23.56 -9.74
C GLY A 637 9.09 -24.06 -8.79
N ASP A 638 10.07 -23.19 -8.51
CA ASP A 638 11.12 -23.48 -7.53
C ASP A 638 10.52 -23.74 -6.14
N ALA A 639 11.23 -24.47 -5.27
CA ALA A 639 10.78 -24.62 -3.90
C ALA A 639 10.95 -23.29 -3.14
N PHE A 640 9.87 -22.73 -2.57
CA PHE A 640 10.00 -21.60 -1.66
C PHE A 640 10.46 -22.10 -0.28
N ASN A 641 11.77 -22.06 -0.04
CA ASN A 641 12.39 -22.38 1.23
C ASN A 641 13.50 -21.38 1.55
N PHE A 642 13.96 -21.37 2.81
CA PHE A 642 14.96 -20.41 3.26
C PHE A 642 16.29 -20.50 2.48
N SER A 643 16.71 -21.69 2.04
CA SER A 643 17.93 -21.84 1.22
C SER A 643 17.75 -21.13 -0.11
N ASN A 644 16.70 -21.47 -0.87
CA ASN A 644 16.45 -20.85 -2.17
C ASN A 644 16.22 -19.34 -2.07
N PHE A 645 15.63 -18.85 -0.98
CA PHE A 645 15.50 -17.42 -0.72
C PHE A 645 16.88 -16.76 -0.54
N ILE A 646 17.75 -17.33 0.30
CA ILE A 646 19.12 -16.81 0.53
C ILE A 646 19.97 -16.93 -0.74
N ASP A 647 19.90 -18.05 -1.44
CA ASP A 647 20.62 -18.28 -2.69
C ASP A 647 20.18 -17.28 -3.76
N SER A 648 18.87 -17.05 -3.89
CA SER A 648 18.33 -15.98 -4.73
C SER A 648 18.83 -14.60 -4.29
N PHE A 649 18.71 -14.27 -3.01
CA PHE A 649 19.06 -12.95 -2.46
C PHE A 649 20.51 -12.56 -2.72
N PHE A 650 21.46 -13.47 -2.50
CA PHE A 650 22.89 -13.23 -2.71
C PHE A 650 23.39 -13.63 -4.12
N GLY A 651 22.52 -14.13 -4.99
CA GLY A 651 22.89 -14.56 -6.34
C GLY A 651 23.76 -15.82 -6.35
N HIS A 652 23.63 -16.69 -5.35
CA HIS A 652 24.29 -17.99 -5.35
C HIS A 652 23.58 -18.95 -6.32
N ARG A 653 24.39 -19.71 -7.05
CA ARG A 653 23.89 -20.69 -8.03
C ARG A 653 23.54 -21.99 -7.32
N ALA A 654 22.26 -22.32 -7.26
CA ALA A 654 21.78 -23.63 -6.84
C ALA A 654 21.58 -24.51 -8.09
N GLY A 655 22.37 -25.58 -8.23
CA GLY A 655 22.21 -26.50 -9.37
C GLY A 655 22.52 -25.91 -10.76
N GLY A 656 23.25 -24.79 -10.84
CA GLY A 656 23.69 -24.16 -12.09
C GLY A 656 23.02 -22.83 -12.43
N SER A 657 21.91 -22.47 -11.80
CA SER A 657 21.22 -21.18 -11.97
C SER A 657 20.89 -20.53 -10.61
N VAL A 658 20.62 -19.22 -10.62
CA VAL A 658 20.09 -18.53 -9.44
C VAL A 658 18.59 -18.83 -9.34
N PRO A 659 18.04 -19.23 -8.18
CA PRO A 659 16.61 -19.47 -8.04
C PRO A 659 15.77 -18.21 -8.24
N GLY A 660 14.63 -18.36 -8.93
CA GLY A 660 13.70 -17.27 -9.21
C GLY A 660 14.00 -16.49 -10.49
N ASP A 661 13.21 -15.44 -10.68
CA ASP A 661 13.19 -14.57 -11.86
C ASP A 661 13.45 -13.13 -11.42
N THR A 662 14.59 -12.57 -11.83
CA THR A 662 15.14 -11.34 -11.26
C THR A 662 15.03 -10.18 -12.23
N HIS A 663 14.44 -9.09 -11.75
CA HIS A 663 14.36 -7.83 -12.46
C HIS A 663 15.01 -6.73 -11.63
N THR A 664 15.80 -5.88 -12.28
CA THR A 664 16.48 -4.75 -11.62
C THR A 664 16.11 -3.44 -12.29
N SER A 665 16.20 -2.34 -11.55
CA SER A 665 16.09 -1.01 -12.13
C SER A 665 17.05 0.00 -11.51
N MET A 666 17.35 1.02 -12.30
CA MET A 666 18.07 2.23 -11.88
C MET A 666 17.25 3.44 -12.28
N ASP A 667 16.97 4.32 -11.34
CA ASP A 667 16.23 5.56 -11.59
C ASP A 667 17.02 6.78 -11.16
N TRP A 668 16.70 7.94 -11.77
CA TRP A 668 17.31 9.21 -11.41
C TRP A 668 16.31 10.36 -11.50
N VAL A 669 16.58 11.38 -10.69
CA VAL A 669 16.01 12.73 -10.83
C VAL A 669 17.16 13.73 -10.70
N PHE A 670 17.32 14.58 -11.70
CA PHE A 670 18.38 15.55 -11.80
C PHE A 670 17.83 16.95 -12.05
N HIS A 671 17.92 17.80 -11.03
CA HIS A 671 17.60 19.21 -11.08
C HIS A 671 18.78 19.98 -11.67
N VAL A 672 18.59 20.54 -12.86
CA VAL A 672 19.66 21.18 -13.62
C VAL A 672 20.18 22.41 -12.86
N PRO A 673 21.47 22.47 -12.48
CA PRO A 673 22.04 23.63 -11.78
C PRO A 673 21.73 24.94 -12.50
N LYS A 674 21.42 26.00 -11.75
CA LYS A 674 20.97 27.32 -12.25
C LYS A 674 19.61 27.35 -12.98
N LEU A 675 19.05 26.20 -13.34
CA LEU A 675 17.71 26.05 -13.91
C LEU A 675 16.82 25.16 -13.02
N ARG A 676 17.19 25.01 -11.74
CA ARG A 676 16.60 24.03 -10.82
C ARG A 676 15.13 24.27 -10.54
N ASN A 677 14.69 25.52 -10.68
CA ASN A 677 13.31 25.95 -10.52
C ASN A 677 12.50 25.90 -11.84
N TYR A 678 13.04 25.29 -12.89
CA TYR A 678 12.45 25.29 -14.23
C TYR A 678 12.52 23.93 -14.92
N LEU A 679 13.68 23.28 -14.94
CA LEU A 679 13.95 22.07 -15.73
C LEU A 679 14.49 20.93 -14.86
N VAL A 680 13.83 19.78 -14.95
CA VAL A 680 14.23 18.53 -14.31
C VAL A 680 14.33 17.43 -15.36
N PHE A 681 15.44 16.70 -15.34
CA PHE A 681 15.59 15.46 -16.08
C PHE A 681 15.35 14.29 -15.12
N TYR A 682 14.58 13.31 -15.55
CA TYR A 682 14.39 12.09 -14.80
C TYR A 682 14.40 10.89 -15.73
N GLY A 683 14.48 9.70 -15.16
CA GLY A 683 14.30 8.49 -15.95
C GLY A 683 14.53 7.23 -15.17
N GLU A 684 14.38 6.13 -15.90
CA GLU A 684 14.53 4.78 -15.38
C GLU A 684 15.18 3.89 -16.45
N LEU A 685 16.02 2.97 -16.01
CA LEU A 685 16.52 1.83 -16.78
C LEU A 685 16.04 0.56 -16.08
N TYR A 686 15.71 -0.45 -16.85
CA TYR A 686 15.32 -1.78 -16.35
C TYR A 686 16.29 -2.82 -16.89
N ALA A 687 16.48 -3.92 -16.17
CA ALA A 687 17.08 -5.11 -16.74
C ALA A 687 16.40 -6.39 -16.27
N ASP A 688 16.37 -7.32 -17.20
CA ASP A 688 16.12 -8.73 -16.96
C ASP A 688 17.46 -9.45 -16.78
N ASP A 689 17.60 -10.19 -15.67
CA ASP A 689 18.79 -10.96 -15.27
C ASP A 689 20.12 -10.21 -15.07
N ASP A 690 20.25 -8.94 -15.49
CA ASP A 690 21.47 -8.16 -15.22
C ASP A 690 21.42 -7.54 -13.80
N PRO A 691 22.50 -7.64 -13.00
CA PRO A 691 22.60 -6.98 -11.70
C PRO A 691 22.43 -5.46 -11.76
N LEU A 692 22.88 -4.85 -12.87
CA LEU A 692 22.73 -3.41 -13.12
C LEU A 692 22.31 -3.19 -14.57
N PRO A 693 21.22 -2.45 -14.82
CA PRO A 693 20.73 -2.12 -16.17
C PRO A 693 21.74 -1.45 -17.10
N ILE A 694 22.73 -0.74 -16.57
CA ILE A 694 23.75 -0.07 -17.38
C ILE A 694 24.77 -1.04 -18.00
N GLN A 695 24.80 -2.32 -17.59
CA GLN A 695 25.75 -3.30 -18.10
C GLN A 695 25.50 -3.63 -19.58
N ASN A 696 24.23 -3.79 -19.99
CA ASN A 696 23.86 -4.16 -21.36
C ASN A 696 22.75 -3.24 -21.91
N PRO A 697 23.03 -1.94 -22.13
CA PRO A 697 22.01 -0.95 -22.46
C PRO A 697 21.26 -1.26 -23.77
N GLY A 698 21.86 -2.03 -24.70
CA GLY A 698 21.22 -2.39 -25.97
C GLY A 698 20.04 -3.37 -25.85
N LYS A 699 19.94 -4.16 -24.78
CA LYS A 699 18.81 -5.09 -24.55
C LYS A 699 17.81 -4.58 -23.49
N ASN A 700 18.19 -3.55 -22.75
CA ASN A 700 17.52 -3.12 -21.52
C ASN A 700 16.50 -2.00 -21.81
N PRO A 701 15.26 -2.07 -21.29
CA PRO A 701 14.29 -1.00 -21.37
C PRO A 701 14.80 0.29 -20.76
N TYR A 702 14.32 1.39 -21.31
CA TYR A 702 14.64 2.72 -20.83
C TYR A 702 13.41 3.63 -20.88
N ARG A 703 13.36 4.58 -19.95
CA ARG A 703 12.30 5.58 -19.86
C ARG A 703 12.83 6.95 -19.41
N PRO A 704 13.51 7.72 -20.27
CA PRO A 704 13.89 9.09 -19.96
C PRO A 704 12.67 10.01 -20.01
N GLY A 705 12.71 11.07 -19.20
CA GLY A 705 11.72 12.12 -19.17
C GLY A 705 12.28 13.48 -18.82
N ILE A 706 11.49 14.49 -19.17
CA ILE A 706 11.73 15.90 -18.92
C ILE A 706 10.51 16.47 -18.22
N TYR A 707 10.73 17.27 -17.19
CA TYR A 707 9.69 18.08 -16.55
C TYR A 707 10.06 19.56 -16.60
N LEU A 708 9.18 20.37 -17.18
CA LEU A 708 9.20 21.82 -17.14
C LEU A 708 8.12 22.32 -16.18
N THR A 709 8.52 23.00 -15.10
CA THR A 709 7.60 23.46 -14.04
C THR A 709 6.68 24.60 -14.48
N ARG A 710 7.09 25.31 -15.54
CA ARG A 710 6.35 26.41 -16.16
C ARG A 710 6.73 26.53 -17.63
N PHE A 711 5.75 26.74 -18.50
CA PHE A 711 5.97 26.98 -19.92
C PHE A 711 6.30 28.47 -20.15
N PRO A 712 7.21 28.83 -21.08
CA PRO A 712 7.53 30.23 -21.35
C PRO A 712 6.28 31.05 -21.69
N GLY A 713 6.05 32.14 -20.95
CA GLY A 713 4.86 32.98 -21.11
C GLY A 713 3.56 32.44 -20.49
N MET A 714 3.56 31.22 -19.93
CA MET A 714 2.41 30.60 -19.26
C MET A 714 2.83 29.94 -17.94
N ALA A 715 3.03 30.76 -16.89
CA ALA A 715 3.57 30.32 -15.60
C ALA A 715 2.78 29.19 -14.90
N LYS A 716 1.46 29.11 -15.16
CA LYS A 716 0.56 28.10 -14.60
C LYS A 716 0.50 26.79 -15.40
N LEU A 717 1.17 26.73 -16.56
CA LEU A 717 1.20 25.54 -17.42
C LEU A 717 2.52 24.81 -17.21
N ASP A 718 2.46 23.56 -16.76
CA ASP A 718 3.63 22.68 -16.69
C ASP A 718 3.62 21.64 -17.83
N LEU A 719 4.78 21.04 -18.11
CA LEU A 719 4.95 20.05 -19.17
C LEU A 719 5.81 18.87 -18.70
N HIS A 720 5.25 17.66 -18.77
CA HIS A 720 6.01 16.42 -18.75
C HIS A 720 6.14 15.87 -20.16
N LEU A 721 7.32 15.38 -20.52
CA LEU A 721 7.58 14.66 -21.76
C LEU A 721 8.36 13.39 -21.44
N GLU A 722 7.89 12.23 -21.89
CA GLU A 722 8.54 10.95 -21.68
C GLU A 722 8.64 10.16 -22.99
N ALA A 723 9.70 9.36 -23.10
CA ALA A 723 9.79 8.28 -24.07
C ALA A 723 10.05 6.97 -23.33
N VAL A 724 9.37 5.90 -23.70
CA VAL A 724 9.58 4.56 -23.13
C VAL A 724 9.81 3.56 -24.25
N SER A 725 10.74 2.64 -24.04
CA SER A 725 10.97 1.49 -24.91
C SER A 725 11.24 0.27 -24.06
N THR A 726 10.50 -0.81 -24.30
CA THR A 726 10.72 -2.14 -23.73
C THR A 726 11.20 -3.14 -24.79
N GLU A 727 11.46 -2.68 -26.01
CA GLU A 727 12.14 -3.44 -27.06
C GLU A 727 13.60 -3.71 -26.70
N SER A 728 14.11 -4.87 -27.16
CA SER A 728 15.50 -5.31 -26.92
C SER A 728 16.25 -5.63 -28.22
N PRO A 729 16.47 -4.63 -29.11
CA PRO A 729 17.14 -4.89 -30.38
C PRO A 729 18.59 -5.38 -30.23
N GLY A 730 19.26 -5.05 -29.13
CA GLY A 730 20.66 -5.42 -28.86
C GLY A 730 20.87 -6.85 -28.32
N PHE A 731 19.81 -7.62 -28.03
CA PHE A 731 19.95 -9.02 -27.63
C PHE A 731 20.60 -9.88 -28.76
N PHE A 732 20.54 -9.44 -30.02
CA PHE A 732 20.99 -10.21 -31.19
C PHE A 732 22.42 -10.04 -31.63
N ASN A 733 23.27 -9.36 -30.86
CA ASN A 733 24.71 -9.54 -31.03
C ASN A 733 25.15 -11.01 -30.74
N PHE A 734 24.21 -11.93 -30.43
CA PHE A 734 24.35 -13.39 -30.31
C PHE A 734 23.51 -14.24 -31.30
N GLY A 735 22.89 -13.68 -32.37
CA GLY A 735 22.45 -14.44 -33.55
C GLY A 735 20.96 -14.91 -33.68
N GLY A 736 19.97 -14.18 -33.14
CA GLY A 736 18.53 -14.50 -33.30
C GLY A 736 17.63 -13.27 -33.52
N THR A 737 16.29 -13.41 -33.41
CA THR A 737 15.32 -12.30 -33.26
C THR A 737 14.49 -12.53 -31.98
N ASN A 738 14.13 -11.49 -31.24
CA ASN A 738 13.56 -11.49 -29.87
C ASN A 738 12.11 -11.27 -30.11
N HIS A 739 11.35 -12.25 -29.68
CA HIS A 739 9.95 -12.34 -29.94
C HIS A 739 9.16 -12.09 -28.65
N GLY A 740 9.65 -11.17 -27.81
CA GLY A 740 9.10 -10.88 -26.48
C GLY A 740 9.52 -11.87 -25.39
N ASN A 741 10.62 -12.58 -25.58
CA ASN A 741 11.14 -13.62 -24.69
C ASN A 741 12.37 -13.17 -23.90
N LEU A 742 12.40 -11.90 -23.49
CA LEU A 742 13.42 -11.33 -22.61
C LEU A 742 12.76 -10.45 -21.55
N ASN A 743 12.58 -9.16 -21.81
CA ASN A 743 12.00 -8.23 -20.84
C ASN A 743 10.58 -8.65 -20.42
N TYR A 744 10.38 -8.79 -19.11
CA TYR A 744 9.12 -9.20 -18.48
C TYR A 744 8.72 -10.66 -18.74
N TRP A 745 9.63 -11.49 -19.25
CA TRP A 745 9.35 -12.88 -19.60
C TRP A 745 10.39 -13.82 -19.01
N ASN A 746 9.93 -14.99 -18.53
CA ASN A 746 10.79 -15.98 -17.92
C ASN A 746 10.41 -17.40 -18.34
N GLN A 747 11.41 -18.28 -18.51
CA GLN A 747 11.20 -19.66 -18.94
C GLN A 747 10.45 -20.53 -17.92
N THR A 748 10.65 -20.26 -16.63
CA THR A 748 9.98 -20.92 -15.49
C THR A 748 8.63 -20.26 -15.22
N TYR A 749 8.61 -18.94 -15.06
CA TYR A 749 7.40 -18.17 -14.76
C TYR A 749 6.75 -17.63 -16.04
N ARG A 750 6.19 -18.52 -16.85
CA ARG A 750 5.68 -18.21 -18.21
C ARG A 750 4.47 -17.28 -18.28
N ASP A 751 3.74 -17.10 -17.17
CA ASP A 751 2.72 -16.04 -17.05
C ASP A 751 3.34 -14.62 -17.01
N GLY A 752 4.68 -14.53 -17.05
CA GLY A 752 5.44 -13.29 -17.13
C GLY A 752 5.47 -12.50 -15.83
N TYR A 753 5.85 -11.23 -15.94
CA TYR A 753 5.92 -10.30 -14.82
C TYR A 753 4.56 -9.63 -14.52
N THR A 754 3.55 -10.46 -14.24
CA THR A 754 2.13 -10.05 -14.11
C THR A 754 1.52 -10.34 -12.73
N ASN A 755 0.44 -9.63 -12.39
CA ASN A 755 -0.48 -9.96 -11.29
C ASN A 755 -1.92 -9.81 -11.78
N ASP A 756 -2.72 -10.86 -11.62
CA ASP A 756 -4.10 -10.95 -12.15
C ASP A 756 -4.20 -10.58 -13.64
N GLY A 757 -3.23 -11.05 -14.43
CA GLY A 757 -3.15 -10.83 -15.88
C GLY A 757 -2.67 -9.44 -16.33
N ASN A 758 -2.49 -8.49 -15.40
CA ASN A 758 -1.93 -7.18 -15.70
C ASN A 758 -0.41 -7.18 -15.49
N LEU A 759 0.33 -6.47 -16.33
CA LEU A 759 1.77 -6.29 -16.17
C LEU A 759 2.08 -5.38 -14.96
N ILE A 760 2.98 -5.84 -14.08
CA ILE A 760 3.42 -5.12 -12.87
C ILE A 760 4.22 -3.86 -13.23
N GLY A 761 5.03 -3.93 -14.29
CA GLY A 761 5.81 -2.82 -14.83
C GLY A 761 4.98 -1.83 -15.66
N ASN A 762 5.55 -1.37 -16.78
CA ASN A 762 4.97 -0.27 -17.56
C ASN A 762 3.93 -0.78 -18.56
N SER A 763 2.75 -0.14 -18.60
CA SER A 763 1.61 -0.55 -19.46
C SER A 763 1.86 -0.49 -20.98
N VAL A 764 3.01 0.03 -21.43
CA VAL A 764 3.44 -0.10 -22.84
C VAL A 764 3.62 -1.57 -23.25
N GLY A 765 3.81 -2.48 -22.28
CA GLY A 765 3.86 -3.92 -22.50
C GLY A 765 5.21 -4.43 -22.98
N ARG A 766 5.28 -5.71 -23.38
CA ARG A 766 6.49 -6.31 -23.96
C ARG A 766 6.70 -5.83 -25.38
N MET A 767 7.97 -5.58 -25.74
CA MET A 767 8.37 -5.15 -27.09
C MET A 767 7.56 -3.93 -27.58
N GLY A 768 7.28 -3.03 -26.65
CA GLY A 768 6.46 -1.85 -26.84
C GLY A 768 7.29 -0.58 -26.76
N ARG A 769 6.80 0.48 -27.42
CA ARG A 769 7.36 1.83 -27.35
C ARG A 769 6.25 2.84 -27.16
N ALA A 770 6.54 3.92 -26.44
CA ALA A 770 5.65 5.07 -26.43
C ALA A 770 6.39 6.40 -26.29
N ILE A 771 5.81 7.45 -26.86
CA ILE A 771 6.14 8.85 -26.60
C ILE A 771 4.93 9.50 -25.98
N GLN A 772 5.10 10.17 -24.85
CA GLN A 772 4.01 10.67 -24.02
C GLN A 772 4.29 12.11 -23.59
N ALA A 773 3.27 12.95 -23.60
CA ALA A 773 3.36 14.33 -23.12
C ALA A 773 2.12 14.69 -22.30
N TRP A 774 2.32 15.43 -21.20
CA TRP A 774 1.26 15.95 -20.34
C TRP A 774 1.44 17.44 -20.15
N PHE A 775 0.42 18.20 -20.47
CA PHE A 775 0.34 19.64 -20.30
C PHE A 775 -0.65 19.94 -19.19
N THR A 776 -0.18 20.31 -18.00
CA THR A 776 -1.05 20.55 -16.84
C THR A 776 -1.19 22.04 -16.57
N TYR A 777 -2.39 22.57 -16.75
CA TYR A 777 -2.73 23.93 -16.41
C TYR A 777 -3.36 23.99 -15.00
N TRP A 778 -2.69 24.71 -14.10
CA TRP A 778 -3.12 24.95 -12.73
C TRP A 778 -4.02 26.18 -12.67
N ALA A 779 -5.30 26.02 -12.99
CA ALA A 779 -6.27 27.13 -12.94
C ALA A 779 -6.40 27.69 -11.52
N SER A 780 -6.40 26.81 -10.52
CA SER A 780 -6.27 27.12 -9.09
C SER A 780 -5.57 25.95 -8.37
N PRO A 781 -5.21 26.08 -7.09
CA PRO A 781 -4.66 24.96 -6.31
C PRO A 781 -5.56 23.73 -6.25
N THR A 782 -6.87 23.93 -6.43
CA THR A 782 -7.87 22.88 -6.35
C THR A 782 -8.50 22.58 -7.71
N THR A 783 -8.01 23.18 -8.79
CA THR A 783 -8.56 23.01 -10.14
C THR A 783 -7.45 22.86 -11.16
N THR A 784 -7.33 21.69 -11.74
CA THR A 784 -6.36 21.40 -12.80
C THR A 784 -7.05 20.97 -14.09
N ILE A 785 -6.50 21.40 -15.22
CA ILE A 785 -6.88 20.95 -16.55
C ILE A 785 -5.63 20.34 -17.16
N GLN A 786 -5.67 19.07 -17.54
CA GLN A 786 -4.54 18.39 -18.15
C GLN A 786 -4.90 17.87 -19.53
N PHE A 787 -4.10 18.22 -20.53
CA PHE A 787 -4.11 17.56 -21.82
C PHE A 787 -2.96 16.58 -21.88
N ALA A 788 -3.21 15.33 -22.29
CA ALA A 788 -2.16 14.35 -22.51
C ALA A 788 -2.25 13.77 -23.93
N TYR A 789 -1.08 13.50 -24.49
CA TYR A 789 -0.92 12.80 -25.75
C TYR A 789 0.00 11.60 -25.53
N LYS A 790 -0.39 10.45 -26.06
CA LYS A 790 0.45 9.24 -26.05
C LYS A 790 0.40 8.61 -27.43
N HIS A 791 1.56 8.35 -28.02
CA HIS A 791 1.72 7.51 -29.19
C HIS A 791 2.36 6.22 -28.76
N SER A 792 1.77 5.07 -29.10
CA SER A 792 2.30 3.77 -28.69
C SER A 792 2.35 2.80 -29.85
N THR A 793 3.36 1.92 -29.81
CA THR A 793 3.57 0.86 -30.79
C THR A 793 3.96 -0.44 -30.12
N VAL A 794 3.61 -1.56 -30.74
CA VAL A 794 4.08 -2.92 -30.40
C VAL A 794 4.78 -3.49 -31.63
N SER A 795 5.98 -4.04 -31.43
CA SER A 795 6.80 -4.56 -32.53
C SER A 795 6.14 -5.72 -33.27
N ALA A 796 6.30 -5.75 -34.60
CA ALA A 796 5.85 -6.85 -35.45
C ALA A 796 6.63 -8.15 -35.22
N ASP A 797 7.84 -8.06 -34.65
CA ASP A 797 8.61 -9.24 -34.23
C ASP A 797 7.94 -9.96 -33.06
N PHE A 798 7.17 -9.24 -32.24
CA PHE A 798 6.45 -9.79 -31.10
C PHE A 798 5.01 -10.16 -31.47
N ILE A 799 4.17 -9.21 -31.87
CA ILE A 799 2.79 -9.51 -32.29
C ILE A 799 2.72 -9.54 -33.82
N PRO A 800 2.17 -10.58 -34.46
CA PRO A 800 2.06 -10.64 -35.92
C PRO A 800 1.41 -9.38 -36.51
N GLY A 801 2.16 -8.69 -37.38
CA GLY A 801 1.73 -7.43 -38.01
C GLY A 801 1.89 -6.19 -37.12
N GLY A 802 2.32 -6.32 -35.87
CA GLY A 802 2.55 -5.24 -34.92
C GLY A 802 1.29 -4.51 -34.48
N GLY A 803 1.47 -3.41 -33.76
CA GLY A 803 0.38 -2.54 -33.30
C GLY A 803 0.83 -1.08 -33.22
N ALA A 804 -0.09 -0.14 -33.47
CA ALA A 804 0.13 1.29 -33.32
C ALA A 804 -1.17 2.04 -33.02
N TRP A 805 -1.17 2.85 -31.96
CA TRP A 805 -2.32 3.67 -31.56
C TRP A 805 -1.88 5.01 -30.96
N GLN A 806 -2.84 5.94 -30.87
CA GLN A 806 -2.65 7.25 -30.28
C GLN A 806 -3.79 7.56 -29.32
N ASP A 807 -3.45 8.02 -28.12
CA ASP A 807 -4.38 8.49 -27.11
C ASP A 807 -4.29 10.01 -26.99
N TYR A 808 -5.46 10.67 -27.03
CA TYR A 808 -5.63 12.08 -26.76
C TYR A 808 -6.56 12.22 -25.56
N GLN A 809 -6.03 12.69 -24.44
CA GLN A 809 -6.74 12.74 -23.17
C GLN A 809 -6.90 14.18 -22.71
N LEU A 810 -8.10 14.51 -22.22
CA LEU A 810 -8.37 15.73 -21.48
C LEU A 810 -8.91 15.35 -20.11
N ARG A 811 -8.22 15.79 -19.05
CA ARG A 811 -8.60 15.59 -17.65
C ARG A 811 -8.93 16.92 -16.98
N TYR A 812 -9.97 16.93 -16.17
CA TYR A 812 -10.39 18.07 -15.37
C TYR A 812 -10.69 17.60 -13.95
N ASP A 813 -9.89 18.08 -13.00
CA ASP A 813 -10.06 17.78 -11.58
C ASP A 813 -10.42 19.06 -10.85
N LYS A 814 -11.43 18.98 -9.97
CA LYS A 814 -11.84 20.09 -9.10
C LYS A 814 -12.14 19.59 -7.70
N TYR A 815 -11.59 20.28 -6.71
CA TYR A 815 -11.86 20.07 -5.30
C TYR A 815 -12.48 21.33 -4.69
N TRP A 816 -13.57 21.17 -3.95
CA TRP A 816 -14.28 22.24 -3.28
C TRP A 816 -13.93 22.27 -1.79
N LYS A 817 -14.12 23.43 -1.16
CA LYS A 817 -13.93 23.61 0.29
C LYS A 817 -14.90 22.75 1.13
N SER A 818 -15.98 22.25 0.54
CA SER A 818 -16.94 21.38 1.22
C SER A 818 -16.51 19.91 1.25
N GLY A 819 -15.23 19.60 1.00
CA GLY A 819 -14.76 18.23 0.85
C GLY A 819 -15.19 17.52 -0.45
N LEU A 820 -16.19 18.04 -1.16
CA LEU A 820 -16.62 17.50 -2.44
C LEU A 820 -15.49 17.61 -3.47
N TYR A 821 -15.46 16.67 -4.39
CA TYR A 821 -14.56 16.69 -5.53
C TYR A 821 -15.16 16.02 -6.76
N LEU A 822 -14.61 16.41 -7.91
CA LEU A 822 -14.99 15.91 -9.22
C LEU A 822 -13.72 15.67 -10.02
N LYS A 823 -13.52 14.46 -10.52
CA LYS A 823 -12.49 14.12 -11.49
C LYS A 823 -13.18 13.67 -12.78
N ASN A 824 -12.83 14.28 -13.90
CA ASN A 824 -13.35 13.90 -15.21
C ASN A 824 -12.20 13.64 -16.16
N GLN A 825 -12.36 12.65 -17.01
CA GLN A 825 -11.44 12.38 -18.10
C GLN A 825 -12.21 11.98 -19.34
N VAL A 826 -11.80 12.54 -20.48
CA VAL A 826 -12.23 12.07 -21.80
C VAL A 826 -10.97 11.70 -22.57
N GLN A 827 -10.95 10.49 -23.12
CA GLN A 827 -9.86 9.98 -23.93
C GLN A 827 -10.40 9.57 -25.29
N PHE A 828 -9.82 10.12 -26.34
CA PHE A 828 -10.01 9.68 -27.71
C PHE A 828 -8.80 8.85 -28.13
N GLU A 829 -9.04 7.57 -28.40
CA GLU A 829 -8.04 6.59 -28.81
C GLU A 829 -8.23 6.29 -30.30
N ASN A 830 -7.17 6.50 -31.09
CA ASN A 830 -7.11 6.16 -32.50
C ASN A 830 -6.16 4.98 -32.69
N ILE A 831 -6.73 3.78 -32.78
CA ILE A 831 -5.98 2.56 -33.11
C ILE A 831 -5.75 2.57 -34.62
N SER A 832 -4.61 3.16 -35.00
CA SER A 832 -4.24 3.37 -36.40
C SER A 832 -3.93 2.08 -37.16
N HIS A 833 -3.34 1.08 -36.48
CA HIS A 833 -2.92 -0.18 -37.08
C HIS A 833 -2.86 -1.28 -36.02
N TYR A 834 -3.62 -2.36 -36.17
CA TYR A 834 -3.56 -3.52 -35.26
C TYR A 834 -4.20 -4.76 -35.89
N PRO A 835 -3.60 -5.34 -36.94
CA PRO A 835 -4.26 -6.29 -37.85
C PRO A 835 -4.72 -7.59 -37.19
N ILE A 836 -4.04 -8.04 -36.12
CA ILE A 836 -4.48 -9.25 -35.39
C ILE A 836 -5.77 -9.04 -34.60
N LEU A 837 -6.09 -7.79 -34.26
CA LEU A 837 -7.31 -7.42 -33.52
C LEU A 837 -8.40 -6.86 -34.44
N PHE A 838 -8.02 -6.09 -35.47
CA PHE A 838 -8.96 -5.33 -36.29
C PHE A 838 -8.55 -5.31 -37.77
N ASP A 839 -9.51 -5.54 -38.66
CA ASP A 839 -9.30 -5.48 -40.12
C ASP A 839 -9.01 -4.06 -40.65
N SER A 840 -9.33 -3.04 -39.85
CA SER A 840 -9.12 -1.63 -40.19
C SER A 840 -8.88 -0.82 -38.93
N SER A 841 -8.48 0.45 -39.10
CA SER A 841 -8.36 1.37 -37.97
C SER A 841 -9.66 1.47 -37.16
N ARG A 842 -9.50 1.68 -35.85
CA ARG A 842 -10.60 1.83 -34.89
C ARG A 842 -10.43 3.13 -34.13
N ARG A 843 -11.56 3.77 -33.84
CA ARG A 843 -11.63 4.95 -32.98
C ARG A 843 -12.47 4.60 -31.78
N ASN A 844 -11.97 4.93 -30.61
CA ASN A 844 -12.61 4.66 -29.34
C ASN A 844 -12.65 5.96 -28.52
N LEU A 845 -13.79 6.19 -27.88
CA LEU A 845 -13.98 7.27 -26.92
C LEU A 845 -14.24 6.64 -25.56
N THR A 846 -13.40 7.00 -24.60
CA THR A 846 -13.55 6.63 -23.19
C THR A 846 -13.85 7.88 -22.37
N ALA A 847 -14.88 7.82 -21.54
CA ALA A 847 -15.24 8.90 -20.61
C ALA A 847 -15.28 8.36 -19.19
N ILE A 848 -14.63 9.06 -18.27
CA ILE A 848 -14.58 8.76 -16.84
C ILE A 848 -15.11 9.96 -16.09
N VAL A 849 -16.06 9.74 -15.19
CA VAL A 849 -16.56 10.76 -14.26
C VAL A 849 -16.55 10.14 -12.87
N GLU A 850 -15.77 10.73 -11.97
CA GLU A 850 -15.74 10.40 -10.55
C GLU A 850 -16.22 11.61 -9.75
N PHE A 851 -17.24 11.40 -8.93
CA PHE A 851 -17.70 12.36 -7.95
C PHE A 851 -17.51 11.76 -6.57
N GLY A 852 -16.93 12.53 -5.66
CA GLY A 852 -16.68 12.05 -4.31
C GLY A 852 -16.68 13.16 -3.27
N TRP A 853 -16.53 12.73 -2.02
CA TRP A 853 -16.46 13.57 -0.85
C TRP A 853 -15.32 13.10 0.04
N ALA A 854 -14.45 14.03 0.40
CA ALA A 854 -13.32 13.85 1.30
C ALA A 854 -13.50 14.80 2.50
N PRO A 855 -14.04 14.31 3.63
CA PRO A 855 -14.38 15.15 4.79
C PRO A 855 -13.19 15.91 5.39
N GLU A 856 -11.96 15.41 5.20
CA GLU A 856 -10.77 16.05 5.74
C GLU A 856 -10.55 17.47 5.20
N ARG A 857 -11.13 17.80 4.04
CA ARG A 857 -10.95 19.11 3.39
C ARG A 857 -12.02 20.15 3.75
N GLU A 858 -12.98 19.80 4.61
CA GLU A 858 -13.97 20.75 5.12
C GLU A 858 -13.42 21.71 6.18
N ARG A 859 -12.26 21.40 6.77
CA ARG A 859 -11.72 22.07 7.96
C ARG A 859 -10.72 23.19 7.66
#